data_AF-A0A9X8E272-F1
#
_entry.id   AF-A0A9X8E272-F1
#
_cell.length_a   1.000
_cell.length_b   1.000
_cell.length_c   1.000
_cell.angle_alpha   90.00
_cell.angle_beta   90.00
_cell.angle_gamma   90.00
#
_symmetry.space_group_name_H-M   'P 1'
#
loop_
_entity.id
_entity.type
_entity.pdbx_description
1 polymer ?
#
loop_
_entity_poly.entity_id
_entity_poly.type
_entity_poly.pdbx_seq_one_letter_code
_entity_poly.pdbx_strand_id
1 'polypeptide(L)'
;MLRGSDRDRLIALSLLQRRHAAKVLARAMRSWKKTKLEKLKQGELKFQTFLSAVAIQRAWKRYQKLKWLQRRYQAAQRMQARVRGALTRCLWANDPGISSVVGRRTMRRDAAARIVQMHFRGFVGRVTANTAWANMEKRWQWIDPTQGMLAQLEFVDDNEMRTVCVVDLLDDKQGLRCENLPPRPTASTPLTLEYPMSALSSDSLRLPATPSVVESISLEAVGITSTMAIFPLGAMVYVRVRNKKLHPATIVRVHRDADSFDGLVSTRGVAITEAKHVHASRLQYDPPESPPESLTSRIHHELWRVAAVTTKLSTAAVVPTCDPTAVRVRKPWSLLSTAEKTLYVAAVGEGMKQGFHHRFAEIHTDPQSEQEAHGCMFIYWHRKFLLGYENMLRSLKPEYACITLPYWDYATLSSTFVSQSCASVNACSPDIIQYLGGNVDANARSRWDRINGATMAGVGCVQRSPLNNFCQSTTAFNANRCMGCIPRNNYNRASVPAEANIGQVFAQILGGAVSGRGGTLSESTRGIQNGAQIDLMHRIYFKCVVADASPLKKPVLTAAEKRNANDRRIWTTCAGISQPTQTIYMYSGEAGGTKVSVNDVRNPLYPFFKDLPLQYSAYVDGDDLGKFSYQYQYTGMLADMLTKCKRFVAPRSALFLNEDHSYSVNPDYTDRCVERPRLPCEVNEMSFLDYMSATAGERGWSHKELVQQLEAVVCIHQHECLGQCTDYSDEFKRTFRPSGPPRCKTIVDRLQSKKLFIKLPKWRQVMASYFPCLSDGSADEHAPDM
;
A
#
# COMPACT_ATOMS: atom_id res chain seq x y z
N MET A 1 -20.49 -33.37 82.98
CA MET A 1 -20.70 -33.13 81.53
C MET A 1 -19.34 -33.26 80.85
N LEU A 2 -19.14 -33.87 79.68
CA LEU A 2 -19.96 -34.77 78.85
C LEU A 2 -18.97 -35.73 78.15
N ARG A 3 -19.36 -36.98 77.87
CA ARG A 3 -18.48 -37.94 77.17
C ARG A 3 -18.45 -37.62 75.67
N GLY A 4 -17.41 -36.93 75.19
CA GLY A 4 -17.10 -36.88 73.76
C GLY A 4 -16.73 -38.29 73.26
N SER A 5 -17.26 -38.70 72.12
CA SER A 5 -17.15 -40.10 71.69
C SER A 5 -15.81 -40.39 71.01
N ASP A 6 -15.33 -41.64 71.07
CA ASP A 6 -14.09 -42.01 70.37
C ASP A 6 -14.19 -41.84 68.84
N ARG A 7 -15.42 -41.85 68.29
CA ARG A 7 -15.71 -41.49 66.89
C ARG A 7 -15.23 -40.07 66.56
N ASP A 8 -15.41 -39.12 67.48
CA ASP A 8 -15.00 -37.72 67.28
C ASP A 8 -13.47 -37.57 67.31
N ARG A 9 -12.80 -38.31 68.20
CA ARG A 9 -11.34 -38.43 68.24
C ARG A 9 -10.77 -39.07 66.98
N LEU A 10 -11.38 -40.15 66.50
CA LEU A 10 -11.00 -40.83 65.25
C LEU A 10 -11.20 -39.93 64.02
N ILE A 11 -12.30 -39.16 63.96
CA ILE A 11 -12.53 -38.15 62.93
C ILE A 11 -11.43 -37.09 62.97
N ALA A 12 -11.15 -36.51 64.15
CA ALA A 12 -10.10 -35.50 64.32
C ALA A 12 -8.71 -36.01 63.89
N LEU A 13 -8.34 -37.24 64.30
CA LEU A 13 -7.10 -37.90 63.87
C LEU A 13 -7.05 -38.10 62.35
N SER A 14 -8.14 -38.58 61.73
CA SER A 14 -8.21 -38.78 60.27
C SER A 14 -8.07 -37.47 59.48
N LEU A 15 -8.65 -36.37 59.99
CA LEU A 15 -8.51 -35.04 59.39
C LEU A 15 -7.08 -34.51 59.53
N LEU A 16 -6.43 -34.75 60.67
CA LEU A 16 -5.05 -34.35 60.92
C LEU A 16 -4.07 -35.14 60.03
N GLN A 17 -4.28 -36.46 59.89
CA GLN A 17 -3.58 -37.32 58.93
C GLN A 17 -3.77 -36.86 57.47
N ARG A 18 -5.01 -36.60 57.03
CA ARG A 18 -5.31 -36.06 55.69
C ARG A 18 -4.63 -34.71 55.45
N ARG A 19 -4.64 -33.81 56.44
CA ARG A 19 -3.96 -32.49 56.37
C ARG A 19 -2.43 -32.62 56.37
N HIS A 20 -1.87 -33.64 57.00
CA HIS A 20 -0.45 -33.98 56.91
C HIS A 20 -0.10 -34.51 55.51
N ALA A 21 -0.84 -35.52 55.01
CA ALA A 21 -0.64 -36.10 53.69
C ALA A 21 -0.74 -35.04 52.58
N ALA A 22 -1.72 -34.14 52.64
CA ALA A 22 -1.85 -33.01 51.72
C ALA A 22 -0.63 -32.05 51.77
N LYS A 23 -0.08 -31.77 52.96
CA LYS A 23 1.16 -30.98 53.10
C LYS A 23 2.38 -31.69 52.51
N VAL A 24 2.49 -33.01 52.68
CA VAL A 24 3.56 -33.85 52.09
C VAL A 24 3.45 -33.87 50.57
N LEU A 25 2.27 -34.16 50.02
CA LEU A 25 2.01 -34.12 48.57
C LEU A 25 2.29 -32.74 47.97
N ALA A 26 1.86 -31.65 48.62
CA ALA A 26 2.16 -30.29 48.15
C ALA A 26 3.67 -29.96 48.20
N ARG A 27 4.44 -30.51 49.15
CA ARG A 27 5.91 -30.40 49.17
C ARG A 27 6.54 -31.22 48.03
N ALA A 28 6.10 -32.46 47.82
CA ALA A 28 6.56 -33.34 46.74
C ALA A 28 6.29 -32.74 45.35
N MET A 29 5.08 -32.24 45.09
CA MET A 29 4.72 -31.58 43.83
C MET A 29 5.55 -30.31 43.57
N ARG A 30 5.83 -29.49 44.59
CA ARG A 30 6.73 -28.33 44.45
C ARG A 30 8.16 -28.75 44.13
N SER A 31 8.68 -29.78 44.80
CA SER A 31 10.00 -30.35 44.51
C SER A 31 10.07 -30.88 43.08
N TRP A 32 9.12 -31.72 42.66
CA TRP A 32 9.02 -32.24 41.30
C TRP A 32 8.90 -31.13 40.25
N LYS A 33 8.11 -30.08 40.50
CA LYS A 33 8.00 -28.93 39.58
C LYS A 33 9.32 -28.16 39.46
N LYS A 34 10.09 -28.03 40.55
CA LYS A 34 11.45 -27.46 40.53
C LYS A 34 12.41 -28.34 39.72
N THR A 35 12.50 -29.63 40.03
CA THR A 35 13.37 -30.58 39.30
C THR A 35 13.01 -30.72 37.82
N LYS A 36 11.72 -30.63 37.46
CA LYS A 36 11.27 -30.60 36.06
C LYS A 36 11.72 -29.33 35.35
N LEU A 37 11.68 -28.18 36.01
CA LEU A 37 12.18 -26.91 35.46
C LEU A 37 13.71 -26.91 35.30
N GLU A 38 14.43 -27.50 36.25
CA GLU A 38 15.89 -27.66 36.21
C GLU A 38 16.31 -28.59 35.06
N LYS A 39 15.62 -29.74 34.89
CA LYS A 39 15.85 -30.64 33.75
C LYS A 39 15.51 -29.99 32.40
N LEU A 40 14.49 -29.13 32.33
CA LEU A 40 14.19 -28.35 31.13
C LEU A 40 15.31 -27.35 30.80
N LYS A 41 15.78 -26.56 31.77
CA LYS A 41 16.93 -25.65 31.59
C LYS A 41 18.20 -26.38 31.19
N GLN A 42 18.48 -27.55 31.78
CA GLN A 42 19.64 -28.36 31.42
C GLN A 42 19.52 -28.94 30.00
N GLY A 43 18.31 -29.31 29.57
CA GLY A 43 18.03 -29.74 28.20
C GLY A 43 18.21 -28.61 27.18
N GLU A 44 17.71 -27.41 27.50
CA GLU A 44 17.88 -26.21 26.68
C GLU A 44 19.37 -25.83 26.54
N LEU A 45 20.13 -25.81 27.63
CA LEU A 45 21.57 -25.55 27.61
C LEU A 45 22.32 -26.58 26.76
N LYS A 46 22.06 -27.88 26.94
CA LYS A 46 22.65 -28.96 26.11
C LYS A 46 22.30 -28.81 24.63
N PHE A 47 21.09 -28.36 24.29
CA PHE A 47 20.67 -28.09 22.92
C PHE A 47 21.39 -26.87 22.33
N GLN A 48 21.59 -25.80 23.11
CA GLN A 48 22.39 -24.64 22.71
C GLN A 48 23.86 -25.02 22.46
N THR A 49 24.49 -25.81 23.35
CA THR A 49 25.86 -26.33 23.16
C THR A 49 25.97 -27.24 21.93
N PHE A 50 24.96 -28.07 21.66
CA PHE A 50 24.91 -28.87 20.44
C PHE A 50 24.82 -28.00 19.18
N LEU A 51 23.97 -26.97 19.19
CA LEU A 51 23.84 -26.05 18.06
C LEU A 51 25.12 -25.22 17.82
N SER A 52 25.82 -24.77 18.85
CA SER A 52 27.09 -24.05 18.70
C SER A 52 28.19 -24.97 18.15
N ALA A 53 28.29 -26.21 18.63
CA ALA A 53 29.20 -27.21 18.06
C ALA A 53 28.91 -27.51 16.58
N VAL A 54 27.63 -27.64 16.20
CA VAL A 54 27.20 -27.82 14.80
C VAL A 54 27.51 -26.58 13.94
N ALA A 55 27.37 -25.37 14.50
CA ALA A 55 27.76 -24.13 13.82
C ALA A 55 29.27 -24.07 13.56
N ILE A 56 30.10 -24.37 14.57
CA ILE A 56 31.57 -24.42 14.47
C ILE A 56 32.01 -25.45 13.42
N GLN A 57 31.45 -26.66 13.42
CA GLN A 57 31.76 -27.67 12.39
C GLN A 57 31.36 -27.23 10.97
N ARG A 58 30.25 -26.51 10.83
CA ARG A 58 29.80 -25.95 9.53
C ARG A 58 30.74 -24.83 9.06
N ALA A 59 31.14 -23.93 9.96
CA ALA A 59 32.11 -22.87 9.66
C ALA A 59 33.48 -23.45 9.25
N TRP A 60 33.99 -24.44 9.99
CA TRP A 60 35.27 -25.10 9.65
C TRP A 60 35.22 -25.79 8.28
N LYS A 61 34.15 -26.55 7.97
CA LYS A 61 33.96 -27.16 6.64
C LYS A 61 33.85 -26.12 5.52
N ARG A 62 33.29 -24.93 5.80
CA ARG A 62 33.25 -23.78 4.86
C ARG A 62 34.63 -23.13 4.68
N TYR A 63 35.39 -22.95 5.75
CA TYR A 63 36.76 -22.41 5.71
C TYR A 63 37.71 -23.29 4.88
N GLN A 64 37.64 -24.62 5.04
CA GLN A 64 38.37 -25.56 4.19
C GLN A 64 37.98 -25.43 2.71
N LYS A 65 36.68 -25.26 2.41
CA LYS A 65 36.19 -25.02 1.04
C LYS A 65 36.66 -23.68 0.47
N LEU A 66 36.77 -22.63 1.28
CA LEU A 66 37.35 -21.33 0.88
C LEU A 66 38.84 -21.46 0.55
N LYS A 67 39.65 -22.10 1.41
CA LYS A 67 41.07 -22.39 1.14
C LYS A 67 41.27 -23.19 -0.15
N TRP A 68 40.42 -24.19 -0.41
CA TRP A 68 40.44 -24.96 -1.66
C TRP A 68 40.08 -24.12 -2.89
N LEU A 69 39.05 -23.26 -2.80
CA LEU A 69 38.67 -22.34 -3.88
C LEU A 69 39.78 -21.32 -4.18
N GLN A 70 40.44 -20.77 -3.17
CA GLN A 70 41.58 -19.86 -3.32
C GLN A 70 42.75 -20.53 -4.03
N ARG A 71 43.13 -21.75 -3.64
CA ARG A 71 44.17 -22.55 -4.32
C ARG A 71 43.84 -22.78 -5.81
N ARG A 72 42.59 -23.14 -6.13
CA ARG A 72 42.15 -23.32 -7.54
C ARG A 72 42.08 -22.01 -8.32
N TYR A 73 41.73 -20.90 -7.67
CA TYR A 73 41.74 -19.57 -8.30
C TYR A 73 43.17 -19.12 -8.65
N GLN A 74 44.13 -19.27 -7.73
CA GLN A 74 45.55 -19.00 -7.99
C GLN A 74 46.12 -19.88 -9.12
N ALA A 75 45.74 -21.17 -9.17
CA ALA A 75 46.10 -22.03 -10.29
C ALA A 75 45.50 -21.54 -11.62
N ALA A 76 44.24 -21.08 -11.61
CA ALA A 76 43.60 -20.48 -12.79
C ALA A 76 44.27 -19.18 -13.24
N GLN A 77 44.71 -18.32 -12.32
CA GLN A 77 45.50 -17.12 -12.65
C GLN A 77 46.81 -17.50 -13.37
N ARG A 78 47.55 -18.49 -12.86
CA ARG A 78 48.80 -18.99 -13.48
C ARG A 78 48.56 -19.56 -14.89
N MET A 79 47.46 -20.30 -15.09
CA MET A 79 47.07 -20.80 -16.42
C MET A 79 46.68 -19.66 -17.37
N GLN A 80 45.89 -18.69 -16.90
CA GLN A 80 45.48 -17.54 -17.71
C GLN A 80 46.69 -16.69 -18.14
N ALA A 81 47.65 -16.46 -17.25
CA ALA A 81 48.90 -15.76 -17.57
C ALA A 81 49.72 -16.50 -18.64
N ARG A 82 49.88 -17.83 -18.51
CA ARG A 82 50.56 -18.67 -19.51
C ARG A 82 49.86 -18.64 -20.88
N VAL A 83 48.53 -18.77 -20.90
CA VAL A 83 47.74 -18.72 -22.15
C VAL A 83 47.81 -17.33 -22.79
N ARG A 84 47.73 -16.25 -22.01
CA ARG A 84 47.83 -14.88 -22.54
C ARG A 84 49.21 -14.62 -23.13
N GLY A 85 50.29 -14.98 -22.44
CA GLY A 85 51.66 -14.86 -22.97
C GLY A 85 51.94 -15.75 -24.20
N ALA A 86 51.31 -16.94 -24.28
CA ALA A 86 51.37 -17.78 -25.48
C ALA A 86 50.59 -17.18 -26.67
N LEU A 87 49.42 -16.58 -26.43
CA LEU A 87 48.66 -15.87 -27.46
C LEU A 87 49.42 -14.65 -27.97
N THR A 88 50.04 -13.83 -27.10
CA THR A 88 50.88 -12.71 -27.52
C THR A 88 52.07 -13.21 -28.36
N ARG A 89 52.80 -14.24 -27.92
CA ARG A 89 53.89 -14.80 -28.73
C ARG A 89 53.43 -15.39 -30.07
N CYS A 90 52.23 -15.96 -30.16
CA CYS A 90 51.70 -16.44 -31.45
C CYS A 90 51.16 -15.34 -32.37
N LEU A 91 50.73 -14.19 -31.84
CA LEU A 91 50.17 -13.09 -32.64
C LEU A 91 51.25 -12.17 -33.23
N TRP A 92 52.43 -12.13 -32.61
CA TRP A 92 53.54 -11.25 -33.01
C TRP A 92 54.73 -12.02 -33.63
N ALA A 93 54.55 -13.31 -33.96
CA ALA A 93 55.63 -14.16 -34.48
C ALA A 93 55.90 -14.02 -35.99
N ASN A 94 54.97 -13.46 -36.76
CA ASN A 94 55.11 -13.19 -38.20
C ASN A 94 54.04 -12.18 -38.61
N ASP A 95 54.39 -10.88 -38.68
CA ASP A 95 53.79 -9.99 -39.68
C ASP A 95 54.61 -8.73 -39.99
N PRO A 96 55.16 -8.63 -41.22
CA PRO A 96 55.36 -7.38 -41.94
C PRO A 96 54.38 -7.25 -43.12
N GLY A 97 53.12 -6.85 -42.85
CA GLY A 97 52.10 -6.54 -43.84
C GLY A 97 51.17 -7.68 -44.32
N ILE A 98 50.29 -8.21 -43.44
CA ILE A 98 49.28 -9.20 -43.84
C ILE A 98 48.20 -8.57 -44.73
N SER A 99 48.37 -8.80 -46.03
CA SER A 99 47.28 -9.27 -46.88
C SER A 99 47.26 -10.80 -46.87
N SER A 100 46.19 -11.42 -46.38
CA SER A 100 45.63 -12.70 -46.88
C SER A 100 44.54 -13.27 -45.96
N VAL A 101 43.64 -14.07 -46.54
CA VAL A 101 42.53 -14.73 -45.84
C VAL A 101 42.93 -16.14 -45.40
N VAL A 102 42.91 -16.43 -44.09
CA VAL A 102 43.02 -17.81 -43.56
C VAL A 102 41.92 -18.11 -42.54
N GLY A 103 40.97 -18.96 -42.94
CA GLY A 103 39.83 -19.34 -42.12
C GLY A 103 40.10 -20.39 -41.03
N ARG A 104 39.06 -20.63 -40.21
CA ARG A 104 38.86 -21.76 -39.28
C ARG A 104 39.83 -21.96 -38.10
N ARG A 105 41.08 -21.47 -38.09
CA ARG A 105 42.00 -21.64 -36.92
C ARG A 105 41.78 -20.63 -35.78
N THR A 106 41.32 -19.42 -36.06
CA THR A 106 41.07 -18.37 -35.04
C THR A 106 39.92 -18.71 -34.09
N MET A 107 38.79 -19.18 -34.64
CA MET A 107 37.53 -19.36 -33.92
C MET A 107 37.64 -20.33 -32.72
N ARG A 108 38.45 -21.39 -32.82
CA ARG A 108 38.70 -22.33 -31.70
C ARG A 108 39.51 -21.70 -30.56
N ARG A 109 40.45 -20.78 -30.86
CA ARG A 109 41.23 -20.05 -29.83
C ARG A 109 40.35 -19.06 -29.08
N ASP A 110 39.47 -18.34 -29.79
CA ASP A 110 38.58 -17.35 -29.18
C ASP A 110 37.52 -18.00 -28.27
N ALA A 111 36.93 -19.13 -28.70
CA ALA A 111 36.04 -19.92 -27.87
C ALA A 111 36.72 -20.41 -26.57
N ALA A 112 37.94 -20.95 -26.67
CA ALA A 112 38.70 -21.39 -25.50
C ALA A 112 39.02 -20.21 -24.54
N ALA A 113 39.41 -19.05 -25.07
CA ALA A 113 39.66 -17.86 -24.28
C ALA A 113 38.41 -17.37 -23.53
N ARG A 114 37.24 -17.34 -24.20
CA ARG A 114 35.95 -16.98 -23.59
C ARG A 114 35.52 -17.97 -22.50
N ILE A 115 35.69 -19.27 -22.72
CA ILE A 115 35.40 -20.31 -21.72
C ILE A 115 36.29 -20.13 -20.48
N VAL A 116 37.59 -19.91 -20.65
CA VAL A 116 38.52 -19.65 -19.53
C VAL A 116 38.14 -18.39 -18.77
N GLN A 117 37.81 -17.29 -19.46
CA GLN A 117 37.36 -16.05 -18.80
C GLN A 117 36.04 -16.22 -18.04
N MET A 118 35.08 -16.98 -18.59
CA MET A 118 33.80 -17.27 -17.93
C MET A 118 34.02 -18.09 -16.66
N HIS A 119 34.83 -19.15 -16.74
CA HIS A 119 35.18 -19.99 -15.59
C HIS A 119 35.93 -19.18 -14.51
N PHE A 120 36.83 -18.29 -14.92
CA PHE A 120 37.58 -17.39 -14.04
C PHE A 120 36.65 -16.40 -13.31
N ARG A 121 35.77 -15.69 -14.02
CA ARG A 121 34.74 -14.81 -13.40
C ARG A 121 33.87 -15.59 -12.40
N GLY A 122 33.50 -16.83 -12.74
CA GLY A 122 32.79 -17.74 -11.83
C GLY A 122 33.59 -18.14 -10.58
N PHE A 123 34.93 -18.18 -10.63
CA PHE A 123 35.75 -18.36 -9.42
C PHE A 123 35.85 -17.06 -8.60
N VAL A 124 36.06 -15.90 -9.23
CA VAL A 124 36.10 -14.59 -8.53
C VAL A 124 34.84 -14.38 -7.71
N GLY A 125 33.65 -14.45 -8.33
CA GLY A 125 32.38 -14.23 -7.63
C GLY A 125 32.14 -15.21 -6.48
N ARG A 126 32.57 -16.47 -6.63
CA ARG A 126 32.50 -17.48 -5.56
C ARG A 126 33.49 -17.23 -4.43
N VAL A 127 34.68 -16.68 -4.69
CA VAL A 127 35.60 -16.25 -3.62
C VAL A 127 35.02 -15.04 -2.89
N THR A 128 34.63 -13.98 -3.60
CA THR A 128 34.04 -12.76 -3.00
C THR A 128 32.84 -13.07 -2.11
N ALA A 129 31.89 -13.89 -2.58
CA ALA A 129 30.72 -14.27 -1.80
C ALA A 129 31.06 -15.06 -0.52
N ASN A 130 32.02 -15.99 -0.58
CA ASN A 130 32.45 -16.75 0.62
C ASN A 130 33.28 -15.89 1.58
N THR A 131 34.09 -14.94 1.09
CA THR A 131 34.80 -13.96 1.94
C THR A 131 33.83 -13.03 2.64
N ALA A 132 32.83 -12.48 1.94
CA ALA A 132 31.79 -11.64 2.54
C ALA A 132 31.00 -12.39 3.63
N TRP A 133 30.71 -13.68 3.41
CA TRP A 133 30.05 -14.53 4.39
C TRP A 133 30.96 -14.90 5.58
N ALA A 134 32.25 -15.18 5.37
CA ALA A 134 33.19 -15.41 6.46
C ALA A 134 33.38 -14.17 7.33
N ASN A 135 33.42 -12.98 6.72
CA ASN A 135 33.43 -11.70 7.42
C ASN A 135 32.07 -11.38 8.06
N MET A 136 30.97 -12.03 7.65
CA MET A 136 29.72 -12.02 8.42
C MET A 136 29.85 -12.94 9.64
N GLU A 137 30.24 -14.21 9.48
CA GLU A 137 30.33 -15.18 10.59
C GLU A 137 31.30 -14.72 11.70
N LYS A 138 32.42 -14.05 11.38
CA LYS A 138 33.27 -13.38 12.38
C LYS A 138 32.51 -12.35 13.24
N ARG A 139 31.60 -11.57 12.62
CA ARG A 139 30.75 -10.56 13.29
C ARG A 139 29.55 -11.16 14.05
N TRP A 140 29.57 -12.47 14.31
CA TRP A 140 28.63 -13.15 15.21
C TRP A 140 29.34 -13.87 16.38
N GLN A 141 30.69 -13.90 16.42
CA GLN A 141 31.43 -14.58 17.50
C GLN A 141 31.29 -13.88 18.86
N TRP A 142 30.96 -12.58 18.89
CA TRP A 142 30.73 -11.79 20.10
C TRP A 142 29.29 -11.88 20.67
N ILE A 143 28.48 -12.85 20.22
CA ILE A 143 27.09 -13.05 20.69
C ILE A 143 26.99 -14.14 21.80
N ASP A 144 28.08 -14.81 22.14
CA ASP A 144 28.17 -15.79 23.23
C ASP A 144 29.15 -15.29 24.33
N PRO A 145 28.65 -14.84 25.51
CA PRO A 145 29.51 -14.39 26.61
C PRO A 145 30.40 -15.49 27.22
N THR A 146 30.16 -16.77 26.94
CA THR A 146 30.82 -17.89 27.63
C THR A 146 32.13 -18.35 26.96
N GLN A 147 32.47 -17.86 25.77
CA GLN A 147 33.73 -18.23 25.10
C GLN A 147 35.00 -17.56 25.67
N GLY A 148 34.85 -16.60 26.60
CA GLY A 148 35.98 -15.88 27.21
C GLY A 148 36.95 -16.74 28.04
N MET A 149 36.62 -18.01 28.31
CA MET A 149 37.41 -18.89 29.18
C MET A 149 38.23 -19.98 28.45
N LEU A 150 38.31 -19.94 27.12
CA LEU A 150 39.16 -20.84 26.30
C LEU A 150 40.11 -20.07 25.35
N ALA A 151 40.28 -18.77 25.55
CA ALA A 151 41.18 -17.91 24.78
C ALA A 151 42.64 -17.97 25.29
N GLN A 152 43.15 -19.17 25.60
CA GLN A 152 44.54 -19.43 25.95
C GLN A 152 45.04 -20.72 25.29
N LEU A 153 45.41 -20.61 24.01
CA LEU A 153 46.32 -21.52 23.31
C LEU A 153 46.85 -20.78 22.08
N GLU A 154 47.77 -19.86 22.34
CA GLU A 154 48.52 -19.17 21.30
C GLU A 154 49.42 -20.16 20.55
N PHE A 155 49.50 -20.00 19.23
CA PHE A 155 50.57 -20.58 18.42
C PHE A 155 51.21 -19.44 17.64
N VAL A 156 52.40 -19.06 18.08
CA VAL A 156 53.25 -17.96 17.60
C VAL A 156 54.63 -18.57 17.31
N ASP A 157 55.22 -18.46 16.10
CA ASP A 157 54.62 -18.06 14.81
C ASP A 157 54.94 -19.06 13.66
N ASP A 158 56.04 -19.05 12.89
CA ASP A 158 57.21 -18.16 12.78
C ASP A 158 57.63 -17.98 11.30
N ASN A 159 57.43 -16.77 10.75
CA ASN A 159 58.48 -15.99 10.06
C ASN A 159 57.96 -14.61 9.59
N GLU A 160 58.87 -13.65 9.42
CA GLU A 160 58.54 -12.23 9.13
C GLU A 160 57.65 -12.01 7.88
N MET A 161 56.55 -11.26 8.05
CA MET A 161 56.38 -9.99 7.33
C MET A 161 55.42 -9.03 8.06
N ARG A 162 55.69 -7.72 7.94
CA ARG A 162 55.03 -6.65 8.70
C ARG A 162 53.53 -6.51 8.47
N THR A 163 52.85 -6.00 9.49
CA THR A 163 51.46 -5.54 9.49
C THR A 163 51.18 -4.56 8.34
N VAL A 164 50.22 -4.89 7.47
CA VAL A 164 49.62 -3.96 6.50
C VAL A 164 48.10 -4.16 6.54
N CYS A 165 47.35 -3.06 6.53
CA CYS A 165 45.89 -3.09 6.64
C CYS A 165 45.24 -3.70 5.40
N VAL A 166 44.21 -4.55 5.58
CA VAL A 166 43.42 -5.12 4.48
C VAL A 166 42.37 -4.11 3.99
N VAL A 167 42.87 -2.99 3.47
CA VAL A 167 42.10 -1.91 2.80
C VAL A 167 42.69 -1.63 1.41
N ASP A 168 44.02 -1.61 1.30
CA ASP A 168 44.79 -1.14 0.13
C ASP A 168 44.86 -2.15 -1.04
N LEU A 169 43.77 -2.88 -1.31
CA LEU A 169 43.69 -3.87 -2.38
C LEU A 169 42.36 -3.85 -3.17
N LEU A 170 41.60 -2.75 -3.08
CA LEU A 170 40.40 -2.52 -3.91
C LEU A 170 40.39 -1.16 -4.64
N ASP A 171 41.08 -0.13 -4.13
CA ASP A 171 41.08 1.22 -4.72
C ASP A 171 42.20 1.47 -5.73
N ASP A 172 42.55 0.46 -6.54
CA ASP A 172 43.41 0.61 -7.73
C ASP A 172 42.67 0.19 -9.00
N LYS A 173 41.66 1.00 -9.38
CA LYS A 173 40.91 0.77 -10.63
C LYS A 173 40.37 2.01 -11.35
N GLN A 174 40.65 3.22 -10.84
CA GLN A 174 40.52 4.48 -11.58
C GLN A 174 41.71 5.36 -11.22
N GLY A 175 42.84 5.15 -11.89
CA GLY A 175 44.05 5.92 -11.63
C GLY A 175 43.94 7.35 -12.16
N LEU A 176 44.00 8.33 -11.25
CA LEU A 176 44.41 9.72 -11.50
C LEU A 176 44.89 10.32 -10.15
N ARG A 177 46.00 11.06 -10.17
CA ARG A 177 46.56 11.75 -8.99
C ARG A 177 46.01 13.17 -8.85
N CYS A 178 46.16 13.76 -7.66
CA CYS A 178 46.04 15.19 -7.42
C CYS A 178 47.42 15.87 -7.25
N GLU A 179 47.40 17.21 -7.16
CA GLU A 179 48.49 18.13 -6.77
C GLU A 179 49.59 18.45 -7.82
N ASN A 180 50.14 19.68 -7.94
CA ASN A 180 49.74 20.97 -7.32
C ASN A 180 50.25 22.24 -8.06
N LEU A 181 49.39 23.29 -8.08
CA LEU A 181 49.69 24.74 -7.98
C LEU A 181 50.55 25.47 -9.08
N PRO A 182 50.54 26.83 -9.15
CA PRO A 182 50.63 27.59 -10.41
C PRO A 182 51.87 28.53 -10.53
N PRO A 183 52.05 29.32 -11.63
CA PRO A 183 51.45 30.67 -11.72
C PRO A 183 51.03 31.17 -13.15
N ARG A 184 50.60 32.44 -13.23
CA ARG A 184 50.32 33.30 -14.42
C ARG A 184 51.53 33.42 -15.40
N PRO A 185 51.42 33.96 -16.65
CA PRO A 185 50.43 34.91 -17.21
C PRO A 185 49.66 34.34 -18.44
N THR A 186 49.05 35.02 -19.44
CA THR A 186 49.03 36.44 -19.89
C THR A 186 47.64 36.88 -20.42
N ALA A 187 47.49 37.44 -21.64
CA ALA A 187 46.27 38.07 -22.17
C ALA A 187 46.20 38.09 -23.71
N SER A 188 44.98 38.11 -24.28
CA SER A 188 44.63 38.85 -25.52
C SER A 188 43.10 38.87 -25.78
N THR A 189 42.51 40.05 -25.73
CA THR A 189 41.26 40.46 -26.40
C THR A 189 41.62 41.24 -27.69
N PRO A 190 40.67 41.63 -28.56
CA PRO A 190 39.25 41.27 -28.67
C PRO A 190 38.89 40.77 -30.10
N LEU A 191 37.60 40.59 -30.39
CA LEU A 191 36.99 41.29 -31.53
C LEU A 191 35.51 41.56 -31.28
N THR A 192 35.08 42.78 -31.54
CA THR A 192 33.69 43.27 -31.43
C THR A 192 33.04 43.34 -32.81
N LEU A 193 31.70 43.30 -32.83
CA LEU A 193 30.92 44.12 -33.75
C LEU A 193 29.58 44.47 -33.09
N GLU A 194 29.06 45.66 -33.38
CA GLU A 194 27.87 46.23 -32.73
C GLU A 194 26.70 46.45 -33.72
N TYR A 195 25.50 46.60 -33.15
CA TYR A 195 24.36 47.49 -33.47
C TYR A 195 24.32 48.32 -34.79
N PRO A 196 23.13 48.73 -35.32
CA PRO A 196 21.88 49.10 -34.60
C PRO A 196 20.64 48.27 -34.98
N MET A 197 19.46 48.29 -34.31
CA MET A 197 18.74 49.23 -33.42
C MET A 197 17.87 50.31 -34.09
N SER A 198 16.77 50.70 -33.41
CA SER A 198 15.72 51.69 -33.78
C SER A 198 14.66 51.22 -34.82
N ALA A 199 13.38 51.62 -34.76
CA ALA A 199 12.55 52.20 -33.68
C ALA A 199 11.04 52.15 -34.08
N LEU A 200 10.17 52.77 -33.26
CA LEU A 200 8.73 53.06 -33.47
C LEU A 200 7.75 51.87 -33.30
N SER A 201 6.54 52.01 -32.74
CA SER A 201 5.99 52.82 -31.61
C SER A 201 4.48 52.54 -31.48
N SER A 202 3.87 52.74 -30.29
CA SER A 202 2.49 53.23 -30.00
C SER A 202 1.31 52.88 -30.95
N ASP A 203 0.11 52.50 -30.50
CA ASP A 203 -0.41 52.40 -29.12
C ASP A 203 -1.67 51.51 -29.05
N SER A 204 -2.19 51.40 -27.83
CA SER A 204 -3.53 50.97 -27.41
C SER A 204 -4.68 51.26 -28.38
N LEU A 205 -5.64 50.31 -28.46
CA LEU A 205 -7.06 50.65 -28.30
C LEU A 205 -7.90 49.41 -27.91
N ARG A 206 -8.83 49.64 -26.98
CA ARG A 206 -10.03 48.80 -26.76
C ARG A 206 -11.15 49.29 -27.70
N LEU A 207 -12.29 48.60 -27.75
CA LEU A 207 -13.67 49.12 -27.50
C LEU A 207 -14.72 48.01 -27.77
N PRO A 208 -16.02 48.18 -27.41
CA PRO A 208 -16.96 47.05 -27.27
C PRO A 208 -18.21 47.08 -28.18
N ALA A 209 -18.89 45.92 -28.23
CA ALA A 209 -20.35 45.68 -28.21
C ALA A 209 -21.34 46.35 -29.21
N THR A 210 -22.22 45.50 -29.77
CA THR A 210 -23.57 45.77 -30.36
C THR A 210 -23.66 46.60 -31.65
N PRO A 211 -24.80 46.53 -32.42
CA PRO A 211 -25.86 45.51 -32.50
C PRO A 211 -26.03 44.94 -33.93
N SER A 212 -27.10 44.18 -34.18
CA SER A 212 -27.50 43.70 -35.53
C SER A 212 -28.47 44.65 -36.24
N VAL A 213 -28.25 44.90 -37.54
CA VAL A 213 -29.29 45.27 -38.52
C VAL A 213 -29.03 44.47 -39.80
N VAL A 214 -30.10 44.07 -40.50
CA VAL A 214 -30.03 43.44 -41.83
C VAL A 214 -30.43 44.48 -42.87
N GLU A 215 -29.58 44.70 -43.86
CA GLU A 215 -30.03 45.20 -45.18
C GLU A 215 -29.50 44.27 -46.28
N SER A 216 -30.29 44.15 -47.35
CA SER A 216 -30.16 43.15 -48.42
C SER A 216 -29.76 43.80 -49.75
N ILE A 217 -29.75 42.99 -50.83
CA ILE A 217 -29.46 43.38 -52.24
C ILE A 217 -27.94 43.41 -52.53
N SER A 218 -27.39 42.72 -53.54
CA SER A 218 -27.97 41.73 -54.47
C SER A 218 -26.98 40.60 -54.74
N LEU A 219 -27.48 39.37 -54.91
CA LEU A 219 -26.73 38.25 -55.49
C LEU A 219 -27.71 37.31 -56.20
N GLU A 220 -27.41 36.95 -57.44
CA GLU A 220 -28.32 36.20 -58.30
C GLU A 220 -28.45 34.73 -57.88
N ALA A 221 -29.61 34.14 -58.12
CA ALA A 221 -30.07 32.96 -57.37
C ALA A 221 -29.34 31.65 -57.74
N VAL A 222 -28.56 31.11 -56.79
CA VAL A 222 -27.93 29.79 -56.91
C VAL A 222 -28.72 28.72 -56.13
N GLY A 223 -29.82 28.24 -56.73
CA GLY A 223 -30.41 26.90 -56.47
C GLY A 223 -30.62 26.47 -55.00
N ILE A 224 -30.96 27.39 -54.11
CA ILE A 224 -31.25 27.14 -52.69
C ILE A 224 -32.43 28.02 -52.28
N THR A 225 -33.51 27.41 -51.79
CA THR A 225 -34.67 28.16 -51.26
C THR A 225 -34.36 28.78 -49.90
N SER A 226 -35.13 29.80 -49.49
CA SER A 226 -35.02 30.36 -48.13
C SER A 226 -35.27 29.29 -47.05
N THR A 227 -36.14 28.32 -47.31
CA THR A 227 -36.40 27.16 -46.46
C THR A 227 -35.20 26.23 -46.34
N MET A 228 -34.43 26.05 -47.42
CA MET A 228 -33.16 25.29 -47.41
C MET A 228 -32.04 26.06 -46.68
N ALA A 229 -32.04 27.40 -46.73
CA ALA A 229 -31.11 28.23 -45.95
C ALA A 229 -31.41 28.19 -44.43
N ILE A 230 -32.68 28.06 -44.05
CA ILE A 230 -33.11 27.83 -42.65
C ILE A 230 -32.68 26.44 -42.14
N PHE A 231 -32.52 25.45 -43.01
CA PHE A 231 -32.19 24.05 -42.68
C PHE A 231 -30.91 23.56 -43.39
N PRO A 232 -29.73 24.08 -43.01
CA PRO A 232 -28.46 23.80 -43.70
C PRO A 232 -27.96 22.35 -43.49
N LEU A 233 -27.02 21.95 -44.35
CA LEU A 233 -26.29 20.68 -44.19
C LEU A 233 -25.59 20.62 -42.82
N GLY A 234 -25.73 19.50 -42.12
CA GLY A 234 -25.26 19.30 -40.75
C GLY A 234 -26.26 19.71 -39.65
N ALA A 235 -27.37 20.39 -39.99
CA ALA A 235 -28.37 20.76 -39.01
C ALA A 235 -29.03 19.53 -38.34
N MET A 236 -29.21 19.62 -37.03
CA MET A 236 -30.01 18.69 -36.23
C MET A 236 -31.47 19.14 -36.23
N VAL A 237 -32.36 18.27 -36.66
CA VAL A 237 -33.80 18.54 -36.80
C VAL A 237 -34.64 17.35 -36.33
N TYR A 238 -35.87 17.62 -35.90
CA TYR A 238 -36.86 16.58 -35.61
C TYR A 238 -37.80 16.41 -36.81
N VAL A 239 -37.78 15.21 -37.39
CA VAL A 239 -38.59 14.83 -38.55
C VAL A 239 -39.91 14.22 -38.11
N ARG A 240 -41.03 14.73 -38.64
CA ARG A 240 -42.36 14.12 -38.46
C ARG A 240 -42.57 12.98 -39.46
N VAL A 241 -42.22 11.75 -39.05
CA VAL A 241 -42.50 10.51 -39.82
C VAL A 241 -44.01 10.20 -39.74
N ARG A 242 -44.59 9.62 -40.81
CA ARG A 242 -46.05 9.43 -40.93
C ARG A 242 -46.64 8.71 -39.71
N ASN A 243 -47.61 9.37 -39.05
CA ASN A 243 -48.37 8.91 -37.89
C ASN A 243 -47.55 8.36 -36.69
N LYS A 244 -46.32 8.88 -36.48
CA LYS A 244 -45.50 8.58 -35.29
C LYS A 244 -44.93 9.85 -34.67
N LYS A 245 -44.33 9.71 -33.48
CA LYS A 245 -43.66 10.81 -32.76
C LYS A 245 -42.54 11.42 -33.61
N LEU A 246 -42.20 12.67 -33.32
CA LEU A 246 -41.07 13.39 -33.92
C LEU A 246 -39.74 12.67 -33.62
N HIS A 247 -38.94 12.42 -34.66
CA HIS A 247 -37.70 11.65 -34.58
C HIS A 247 -36.47 12.53 -34.90
N PRO A 248 -35.41 12.55 -34.07
CA PRO A 248 -34.21 13.34 -34.32
C PRO A 248 -33.36 12.77 -35.47
N ALA A 249 -32.96 13.64 -36.38
CA ALA A 249 -32.13 13.35 -37.54
C ALA A 249 -31.19 14.52 -37.88
N THR A 250 -30.16 14.23 -38.66
CA THR A 250 -29.22 15.20 -39.24
C THR A 250 -29.44 15.31 -40.73
N ILE A 251 -29.39 16.54 -41.27
CA ILE A 251 -29.49 16.79 -42.71
C ILE A 251 -28.12 16.57 -43.36
N VAL A 252 -28.03 15.60 -44.28
CA VAL A 252 -26.79 15.24 -45.01
C VAL A 252 -26.89 15.43 -46.52
N ARG A 253 -28.09 15.66 -47.08
CA ARG A 253 -28.29 16.05 -48.48
C ARG A 253 -29.61 16.80 -48.68
N VAL A 254 -29.57 17.88 -49.45
CA VAL A 254 -30.71 18.70 -49.86
C VAL A 254 -30.93 18.55 -51.37
N HIS A 255 -32.18 18.53 -51.84
CA HIS A 255 -32.49 18.59 -53.27
C HIS A 255 -32.38 20.05 -53.77
N ARG A 256 -31.87 20.30 -54.98
CA ARG A 256 -31.58 21.69 -55.45
C ARG A 256 -32.81 22.43 -55.98
N ASP A 257 -33.76 21.68 -56.53
CA ASP A 257 -34.88 22.25 -57.31
C ASP A 257 -36.25 22.11 -56.62
N ALA A 258 -36.27 21.86 -55.30
CA ALA A 258 -37.50 21.72 -54.50
C ALA A 258 -37.24 21.92 -52.99
N ASP A 259 -38.26 22.35 -52.23
CA ASP A 259 -38.24 22.48 -50.76
C ASP A 259 -38.21 21.13 -50.01
N SER A 260 -37.31 20.23 -50.40
CA SER A 260 -37.26 18.86 -49.89
C SER A 260 -35.85 18.29 -49.71
N PHE A 261 -35.75 17.36 -48.75
CA PHE A 261 -34.50 16.78 -48.29
C PHE A 261 -34.47 15.27 -48.59
N ASP A 262 -33.40 14.83 -49.25
CA ASP A 262 -33.17 13.42 -49.65
C ASP A 262 -32.15 12.70 -48.78
N GLY A 263 -31.38 13.43 -47.97
CA GLY A 263 -30.43 12.88 -47.03
C GLY A 263 -30.80 13.27 -45.61
N LEU A 264 -31.61 12.43 -44.95
CA LEU A 264 -31.87 12.51 -43.51
C LEU A 264 -31.34 11.24 -42.84
N VAL A 265 -30.45 11.41 -41.87
CA VAL A 265 -29.80 10.32 -41.15
C VAL A 265 -30.16 10.44 -39.66
N SER A 266 -30.70 9.39 -39.07
CA SER A 266 -31.00 9.36 -37.63
C SER A 266 -29.71 9.50 -36.80
N THR A 267 -29.82 10.00 -35.56
CA THR A 267 -28.69 10.13 -34.63
C THR A 267 -27.92 8.83 -34.32
N ARG A 268 -28.43 7.67 -34.76
CA ARG A 268 -27.74 6.37 -34.72
C ARG A 268 -26.99 6.01 -36.02
N GLY A 269 -26.81 6.94 -36.94
CA GLY A 269 -26.13 6.73 -38.23
C GLY A 269 -26.96 6.03 -39.31
N VAL A 270 -28.22 5.71 -39.05
CA VAL A 270 -29.10 5.01 -40.00
C VAL A 270 -29.84 6.02 -40.89
N ALA A 271 -29.70 5.89 -42.21
CA ALA A 271 -30.44 6.70 -43.17
C ALA A 271 -31.95 6.40 -43.10
N ILE A 272 -32.79 7.45 -43.11
CA ILE A 272 -34.25 7.34 -43.04
C ILE A 272 -34.79 7.11 -44.47
N THR A 273 -34.61 5.90 -44.98
CA THR A 273 -34.86 5.52 -46.38
C THR A 273 -36.33 5.50 -46.80
N GLU A 274 -37.26 5.46 -45.84
CA GLU A 274 -38.72 5.40 -46.09
C GLU A 274 -39.33 6.68 -46.70
N ALA A 275 -38.55 7.76 -46.83
CA ALA A 275 -39.00 8.99 -47.46
C ALA A 275 -37.87 9.71 -48.20
N LYS A 276 -37.74 9.46 -49.51
CA LYS A 276 -37.13 10.42 -50.45
C LYS A 276 -38.03 11.65 -50.55
N HIS A 277 -37.44 12.83 -50.73
CA HIS A 277 -38.12 14.13 -50.79
C HIS A 277 -38.96 14.47 -49.53
N VAL A 278 -38.34 14.50 -48.34
CA VAL A 278 -39.02 15.03 -47.14
C VAL A 278 -39.15 16.54 -47.25
N HIS A 279 -40.37 17.04 -47.44
CA HIS A 279 -40.65 18.48 -47.51
C HIS A 279 -40.31 19.23 -46.21
N ALA A 280 -39.79 20.46 -46.34
CA ALA A 280 -39.28 21.28 -45.24
C ALA A 280 -40.29 21.47 -44.08
N SER A 281 -41.58 21.60 -44.37
CA SER A 281 -42.65 21.76 -43.36
C SER A 281 -42.88 20.54 -42.44
N ARG A 282 -42.10 19.46 -42.60
CA ARG A 282 -42.08 18.28 -41.70
C ARG A 282 -40.86 18.27 -40.76
N LEU A 283 -40.03 19.31 -40.82
CA LEU A 283 -38.87 19.53 -39.95
C LEU A 283 -39.20 20.60 -38.90
N GLN A 284 -38.65 20.44 -37.70
CA GLN A 284 -38.63 21.47 -36.66
C GLN A 284 -37.31 21.38 -35.88
N TYR A 285 -36.79 22.51 -35.41
CA TYR A 285 -35.58 22.54 -34.57
C TYR A 285 -35.88 22.10 -33.14
N ASP A 286 -37.02 22.55 -32.60
CA ASP A 286 -37.39 22.29 -31.22
C ASP A 286 -37.85 20.84 -31.02
N PRO A 287 -37.47 20.20 -29.88
CA PRO A 287 -38.02 18.90 -29.52
C PRO A 287 -39.54 19.00 -29.29
N PRO A 288 -40.29 17.90 -29.46
CA PRO A 288 -41.71 17.88 -29.09
C PRO A 288 -41.88 18.19 -27.60
N GLU A 289 -42.81 19.09 -27.27
CA GLU A 289 -43.13 19.44 -25.89
C GLU A 289 -43.52 18.20 -25.07
N SER A 290 -43.02 18.16 -23.83
CA SER A 290 -43.33 17.09 -22.88
C SER A 290 -44.80 17.17 -22.42
N PRO A 291 -45.52 16.04 -22.27
CA PRO A 291 -46.86 16.05 -21.68
C PRO A 291 -46.81 16.61 -20.25
N PRO A 292 -47.92 17.24 -19.77
CA PRO A 292 -47.91 17.99 -18.52
C PRO A 292 -47.54 17.13 -17.32
N GLU A 293 -46.75 17.73 -16.43
CA GLU A 293 -46.18 17.07 -15.25
C GLU A 293 -47.22 16.48 -14.30
N SER A 294 -46.90 15.31 -13.76
CA SER A 294 -47.71 14.68 -12.72
C SER A 294 -47.79 15.54 -11.45
N LEU A 295 -48.86 15.38 -10.66
CA LEU A 295 -48.99 16.04 -9.36
C LEU A 295 -47.79 15.72 -8.45
N THR A 296 -47.26 14.49 -8.52
CA THR A 296 -46.06 14.05 -7.79
C THR A 296 -44.80 14.81 -8.23
N SER A 297 -44.64 15.07 -9.53
CA SER A 297 -43.55 15.90 -10.08
C SER A 297 -43.66 17.34 -9.57
N ARG A 298 -44.87 17.92 -9.60
CA ARG A 298 -45.11 19.27 -9.06
C ARG A 298 -44.86 19.37 -7.56
N ILE A 299 -45.26 18.36 -6.78
CA ILE A 299 -44.96 18.29 -5.34
C ILE A 299 -43.44 18.20 -5.12
N HIS A 300 -42.71 17.38 -5.88
CA HIS A 300 -41.24 17.34 -5.80
C HIS A 300 -40.60 18.67 -6.22
N HIS A 301 -41.12 19.34 -7.25
CA HIS A 301 -40.56 20.60 -7.73
C HIS A 301 -40.83 21.76 -6.76
N GLU A 302 -42.02 21.85 -6.14
CA GLU A 302 -42.29 22.83 -5.10
C GLU A 302 -41.59 22.51 -3.77
N LEU A 303 -41.39 21.23 -3.41
CA LEU A 303 -40.48 20.86 -2.31
C LEU A 303 -39.04 21.34 -2.59
N TRP A 304 -38.56 21.20 -3.82
CA TRP A 304 -37.27 21.74 -4.26
C TRP A 304 -37.23 23.26 -4.24
N ARG A 305 -38.31 23.96 -4.65
CA ARG A 305 -38.37 25.43 -4.64
C ARG A 305 -38.47 25.98 -3.21
N VAL A 306 -39.24 25.35 -2.33
CA VAL A 306 -39.27 25.69 -0.89
C VAL A 306 -37.87 25.49 -0.29
N ALA A 307 -37.19 24.38 -0.55
CA ALA A 307 -35.80 24.17 -0.12
C ALA A 307 -34.80 25.19 -0.72
N ALA A 308 -35.02 25.65 -1.96
CA ALA A 308 -34.20 26.67 -2.62
C ALA A 308 -34.50 28.11 -2.15
N VAL A 309 -35.66 28.35 -1.51
CA VAL A 309 -36.04 29.65 -0.92
C VAL A 309 -35.64 29.73 0.54
N THR A 310 -35.81 28.65 1.33
CA THR A 310 -35.29 28.58 2.71
C THR A 310 -33.76 28.60 2.79
N THR A 311 -33.06 28.39 1.67
CA THR A 311 -31.60 28.57 1.56
C THR A 311 -31.16 29.96 1.08
N LYS A 312 -32.10 30.91 0.87
CA LYS A 312 -31.77 32.29 0.43
C LYS A 312 -32.21 33.42 1.37
N LEU A 313 -33.08 33.17 2.34
CA LEU A 313 -33.24 34.06 3.49
C LEU A 313 -32.91 33.31 4.78
N SER A 314 -32.07 33.91 5.62
CA SER A 314 -31.61 33.40 6.92
C SER A 314 -30.78 32.11 6.92
N THR A 315 -29.58 32.18 6.34
CA THR A 315 -28.38 31.91 7.16
C THR A 315 -27.29 32.93 6.84
N ALA A 316 -26.91 33.76 7.82
CA ALA A 316 -25.47 34.00 7.98
C ALA A 316 -24.86 32.63 8.24
N ALA A 317 -23.93 32.18 7.38
CA ALA A 317 -23.49 30.79 7.38
C ALA A 317 -23.03 30.39 8.78
N VAL A 318 -23.75 29.46 9.42
CA VAL A 318 -23.38 28.92 10.72
C VAL A 318 -22.12 28.11 10.49
N VAL A 319 -20.97 28.76 10.67
CA VAL A 319 -19.66 28.11 10.71
C VAL A 319 -19.81 26.96 11.70
N PRO A 320 -19.59 25.70 11.29
CA PRO A 320 -19.86 24.57 12.15
C PRO A 320 -18.96 24.71 13.38
N THR A 321 -19.57 25.03 14.52
CA THR A 321 -18.86 25.24 15.78
C THR A 321 -18.48 23.88 16.33
N CYS A 322 -17.34 23.37 15.88
CA CYS A 322 -16.75 22.18 16.45
C CYS A 322 -16.52 22.46 17.93
N ASP A 323 -17.14 21.66 18.80
CA ASP A 323 -16.75 21.62 20.21
C ASP A 323 -15.24 21.32 20.27
N PRO A 324 -14.40 22.23 20.80
CA PRO A 324 -12.97 22.02 20.87
C PRO A 324 -12.56 20.97 21.92
N THR A 325 -13.51 20.54 22.76
CA THR A 325 -13.34 19.47 23.74
C THR A 325 -13.81 18.10 23.23
N ALA A 326 -14.63 18.07 22.17
CA ALA A 326 -15.10 16.83 21.55
C ALA A 326 -13.96 16.07 20.85
N VAL A 327 -13.86 14.77 21.14
CA VAL A 327 -12.86 13.89 20.53
C VAL A 327 -13.18 13.71 19.04
N ARG A 328 -12.17 13.83 18.18
CA ARG A 328 -12.33 13.65 16.73
C ARG A 328 -12.66 12.17 16.44
N VAL A 329 -13.81 11.88 15.84
CA VAL A 329 -14.21 10.50 15.47
C VAL A 329 -14.09 10.29 13.95
N ARG A 330 -13.19 9.39 13.53
CA ARG A 330 -13.02 8.98 12.14
C ARG A 330 -13.97 7.84 11.77
N LYS A 331 -14.81 8.04 10.75
CA LYS A 331 -15.87 7.10 10.33
C LYS A 331 -15.46 6.25 9.11
N PRO A 332 -16.03 5.05 8.91
CA PRO A 332 -15.97 4.38 7.62
C PRO A 332 -16.73 5.20 6.58
N TRP A 333 -16.24 5.23 5.34
CA TRP A 333 -16.86 5.98 4.24
C TRP A 333 -18.34 5.63 4.02
N SER A 334 -18.72 4.37 4.24
CA SER A 334 -20.09 3.86 4.13
C SER A 334 -21.05 4.43 5.18
N LEU A 335 -20.56 4.98 6.30
CA LEU A 335 -21.37 5.65 7.34
C LEU A 335 -21.25 7.18 7.30
N LEU A 336 -20.59 7.75 6.28
CA LEU A 336 -20.70 9.19 6.01
C LEU A 336 -22.02 9.52 5.32
N SER A 337 -22.67 10.59 5.76
CA SER A 337 -23.75 11.23 5.02
C SER A 337 -23.27 11.85 3.70
N THR A 338 -24.20 12.07 2.77
CA THR A 338 -23.96 12.81 1.51
C THR A 338 -23.29 14.16 1.74
N ALA A 339 -23.65 14.86 2.83
CA ALA A 339 -23.06 16.14 3.23
C ALA A 339 -21.60 15.97 3.66
N GLU A 340 -21.29 15.02 4.56
CA GLU A 340 -19.92 14.75 5.01
C GLU A 340 -18.99 14.32 3.86
N LYS A 341 -19.47 13.44 2.96
CA LYS A 341 -18.72 13.03 1.76
C LYS A 341 -18.39 14.23 0.86
N THR A 342 -19.39 15.08 0.61
CA THR A 342 -19.24 16.26 -0.25
C THR A 342 -18.29 17.29 0.37
N LEU A 343 -18.42 17.54 1.68
CA LEU A 343 -17.55 18.46 2.43
C LEU A 343 -16.10 17.97 2.46
N TYR A 344 -15.87 16.68 2.69
CA TYR A 344 -14.54 16.08 2.65
C TYR A 344 -13.90 16.18 1.25
N VAL A 345 -14.65 15.88 0.19
CA VAL A 345 -14.16 15.98 -1.19
C VAL A 345 -13.89 17.43 -1.59
N ALA A 346 -14.71 18.39 -1.17
CA ALA A 346 -14.47 19.81 -1.36
C ALA A 346 -13.19 20.28 -0.64
N ALA A 347 -12.96 19.82 0.59
CA ALA A 347 -11.72 20.11 1.31
C ALA A 347 -10.48 19.53 0.61
N VAL A 348 -10.54 18.29 0.13
CA VAL A 348 -9.44 17.67 -0.63
C VAL A 348 -9.18 18.41 -1.94
N GLY A 349 -10.22 18.83 -2.66
CA GLY A 349 -10.09 19.65 -3.87
C GLY A 349 -9.47 21.02 -3.59
N GLU A 350 -9.84 21.67 -2.48
CA GLU A 350 -9.22 22.93 -2.05
C GLU A 350 -7.74 22.73 -1.65
N GLY A 351 -7.40 21.65 -0.95
CA GLY A 351 -6.01 21.32 -0.59
C GLY A 351 -5.12 20.98 -1.79
N MET A 352 -5.70 20.48 -2.88
CA MET A 352 -5.04 20.39 -4.18
C MET A 352 -4.87 21.78 -4.82
N LYS A 353 -5.94 22.57 -4.91
CA LYS A 353 -5.98 23.90 -5.52
C LYS A 353 -5.02 24.91 -4.86
N GLN A 354 -4.81 24.81 -3.55
CA GLN A 354 -3.87 25.66 -2.79
C GLN A 354 -2.42 25.13 -2.81
N GLY A 355 -2.11 24.07 -3.56
CA GLY A 355 -0.74 23.58 -3.72
C GLY A 355 -0.14 22.92 -2.49
N PHE A 356 -0.99 22.34 -1.62
CA PHE A 356 -0.54 21.55 -0.47
C PHE A 356 -0.51 20.05 -0.78
N HIS A 357 -1.51 19.53 -1.50
CA HIS A 357 -1.66 18.08 -1.73
C HIS A 357 -0.42 17.44 -2.40
N HIS A 358 0.18 18.09 -3.40
CA HIS A 358 1.38 17.55 -4.05
C HIS A 358 2.61 17.60 -3.14
N ARG A 359 2.65 18.48 -2.13
CA ARG A 359 3.73 18.52 -1.13
C ARG A 359 3.64 17.37 -0.14
N PHE A 360 2.45 16.83 0.13
CA PHE A 360 2.32 15.55 0.84
C PHE A 360 2.82 14.38 -0.02
N ALA A 361 2.67 14.43 -1.35
CA ALA A 361 3.34 13.48 -2.25
C ALA A 361 4.87 13.68 -2.27
N GLU A 362 5.38 14.91 -2.18
CA GLU A 362 6.82 15.18 -1.99
C GLU A 362 7.37 14.52 -0.72
N ILE A 363 6.67 14.62 0.42
CA ILE A 363 7.05 13.90 1.66
C ILE A 363 7.12 12.38 1.41
N HIS A 364 6.09 11.81 0.78
CA HIS A 364 5.99 10.35 0.60
C HIS A 364 6.92 9.79 -0.51
N THR A 365 7.57 10.65 -1.29
CA THR A 365 8.50 10.25 -2.37
C THR A 365 9.94 10.69 -2.15
N ASP A 366 10.22 11.48 -1.11
CA ASP A 366 11.56 11.71 -0.60
C ASP A 366 12.19 10.38 -0.09
N PRO A 367 13.40 9.97 -0.51
CA PRO A 367 13.92 8.64 -0.21
C PRO A 367 14.15 8.31 1.28
N GLN A 368 14.46 9.31 2.12
CA GLN A 368 14.65 9.07 3.56
C GLN A 368 13.30 9.00 4.28
N SER A 369 12.38 9.88 3.90
CA SER A 369 10.99 9.84 4.35
C SER A 369 10.29 8.54 3.94
N GLU A 370 10.49 8.05 2.71
CA GLU A 370 9.97 6.77 2.20
C GLU A 370 10.52 5.56 2.99
N GLN A 371 11.81 5.59 3.32
CA GLN A 371 12.47 4.54 4.11
C GLN A 371 11.94 4.46 5.56
N GLU A 372 11.62 5.59 6.21
CA GLU A 372 10.92 5.57 7.49
C GLU A 372 9.43 5.20 7.32
N ALA A 373 8.78 5.73 6.27
CA ALA A 373 7.38 5.51 5.96
C ALA A 373 7.03 4.04 5.77
N HIS A 374 7.86 3.25 5.08
CA HIS A 374 7.72 1.79 4.94
C HIS A 374 8.73 0.99 5.80
N GLY A 375 9.33 1.66 6.79
CA GLY A 375 10.25 1.06 7.76
C GLY A 375 9.53 0.31 8.88
N CYS A 376 10.29 -0.08 9.91
CA CYS A 376 9.73 -0.79 11.07
C CYS A 376 8.74 0.06 11.91
N MET A 377 8.73 1.37 11.70
CA MET A 377 7.85 2.34 12.35
C MET A 377 6.75 2.91 11.44
N PHE A 378 6.51 2.28 10.28
CA PHE A 378 5.52 2.68 9.26
C PHE A 378 4.19 3.19 9.83
N ILE A 379 3.66 2.54 10.87
CA ILE A 379 2.42 2.93 11.56
C ILE A 379 2.51 4.35 12.16
N TYR A 380 3.55 4.63 12.95
CA TYR A 380 3.68 5.89 13.68
C TYR A 380 4.05 7.04 12.73
N TRP A 381 4.84 6.73 11.70
CA TRP A 381 5.10 7.65 10.60
C TRP A 381 3.79 8.04 9.88
N HIS A 382 3.00 7.05 9.45
CA HIS A 382 1.71 7.31 8.80
C HIS A 382 0.71 8.01 9.73
N ARG A 383 0.74 7.76 11.03
CA ARG A 383 -0.06 8.51 12.02
C ARG A 383 0.26 10.01 12.01
N LYS A 384 1.54 10.39 12.05
CA LYS A 384 1.95 11.81 11.96
C LYS A 384 1.57 12.41 10.60
N PHE A 385 1.73 11.66 9.50
CA PHE A 385 1.39 12.10 8.14
C PHE A 385 -0.10 12.40 8.00
N LEU A 386 -0.97 11.48 8.45
CA LEU A 386 -2.42 11.63 8.42
C LEU A 386 -2.90 12.77 9.33
N LEU A 387 -2.27 12.98 10.50
CA LEU A 387 -2.58 14.14 11.36
C LEU A 387 -2.21 15.47 10.71
N GLY A 388 -1.05 15.56 10.04
CA GLY A 388 -0.66 16.74 9.26
C GLY A 388 -1.63 17.03 8.11
N TYR A 389 -2.08 15.98 7.41
CA TYR A 389 -3.06 16.12 6.31
C TYR A 389 -4.44 16.53 6.83
N GLU A 390 -4.90 15.97 7.95
CA GLU A 390 -6.17 16.37 8.60
C GLU A 390 -6.12 17.83 9.09
N ASN A 391 -5.02 18.23 9.74
CA ASN A 391 -4.81 19.61 10.17
C ASN A 391 -4.78 20.59 8.98
N MET A 392 -4.15 20.20 7.86
CA MET A 392 -4.16 20.98 6.62
C MET A 392 -5.59 21.20 6.13
N LEU A 393 -6.36 20.14 5.88
CA LEU A 393 -7.73 20.26 5.38
C LEU A 393 -8.64 21.09 6.30
N ARG A 394 -8.57 20.87 7.62
CA ARG A 394 -9.35 21.62 8.62
C ARG A 394 -9.00 23.11 8.70
N SER A 395 -7.85 23.52 8.18
CA SER A 395 -7.38 24.92 8.23
C SER A 395 -7.73 25.75 6.99
N LEU A 396 -8.13 25.14 5.87
CA LEU A 396 -8.28 25.86 4.59
C LEU A 396 -9.48 26.81 4.57
N LYS A 397 -10.57 26.46 5.28
CA LYS A 397 -11.82 27.24 5.39
C LYS A 397 -12.55 26.96 6.71
N PRO A 398 -13.34 27.90 7.24
CA PRO A 398 -14.16 27.68 8.44
C PRO A 398 -15.15 26.51 8.30
N GLU A 399 -15.72 26.29 7.10
CA GLU A 399 -16.64 25.17 6.84
C GLU A 399 -15.99 23.78 6.99
N TYR A 400 -14.66 23.68 6.83
CA TYR A 400 -13.91 22.43 6.97
C TYR A 400 -13.39 22.22 8.40
N ALA A 401 -13.54 23.19 9.32
CA ALA A 401 -12.88 23.22 10.62
C ALA A 401 -13.11 21.97 11.48
N CYS A 402 -14.20 21.23 11.25
CA CYS A 402 -14.60 20.06 12.02
C CYS A 402 -14.27 18.71 11.38
N ILE A 403 -13.85 18.67 10.10
CA ILE A 403 -13.77 17.38 9.38
C ILE A 403 -12.73 16.44 10.00
N THR A 404 -12.98 15.14 9.85
CA THR A 404 -12.06 14.06 10.22
C THR A 404 -11.77 13.20 9.00
N LEU A 405 -10.61 12.55 8.93
CA LEU A 405 -10.34 11.66 7.80
C LEU A 405 -11.23 10.40 7.85
N PRO A 406 -12.04 10.10 6.82
CA PRO A 406 -12.73 8.83 6.73
C PRO A 406 -11.75 7.70 6.37
N TYR A 407 -12.18 6.45 6.58
CA TYR A 407 -11.46 5.27 6.10
C TYR A 407 -12.31 4.41 5.16
N TRP A 408 -11.64 3.67 4.27
CA TRP A 408 -12.28 2.64 3.46
C TRP A 408 -12.27 1.33 4.24
N ASP A 409 -13.44 0.72 4.43
CA ASP A 409 -13.58 -0.56 5.12
C ASP A 409 -13.19 -1.73 4.21
N TYR A 410 -11.96 -2.22 4.38
CA TYR A 410 -11.44 -3.33 3.57
C TYR A 410 -12.00 -4.70 3.94
N ALA A 411 -12.51 -4.88 5.17
CA ALA A 411 -13.17 -6.13 5.55
C ALA A 411 -14.46 -6.27 4.73
N THR A 412 -15.35 -5.28 4.80
CA THR A 412 -16.60 -5.27 4.03
C THR A 412 -16.34 -5.33 2.51
N LEU A 413 -15.31 -4.64 2.00
CA LEU A 413 -14.88 -4.73 0.60
C LEU A 413 -14.53 -6.19 0.22
N SER A 414 -13.70 -6.85 1.03
CA SER A 414 -13.21 -8.18 0.74
C SER A 414 -14.31 -9.24 0.86
N SER A 415 -15.16 -9.21 1.90
CA SER A 415 -16.28 -10.15 2.03
C SER A 415 -17.20 -10.08 0.81
N THR A 416 -17.49 -8.88 0.32
CA THR A 416 -18.35 -8.66 -0.86
C THR A 416 -17.71 -9.18 -2.15
N PHE A 417 -16.37 -9.11 -2.27
CA PHE A 417 -15.62 -9.65 -3.41
C PHE A 417 -15.44 -11.18 -3.37
N VAL A 418 -15.09 -11.74 -2.21
CA VAL A 418 -14.85 -13.19 -2.04
C VAL A 418 -16.15 -14.00 -2.15
N SER A 419 -17.28 -13.42 -1.71
CA SER A 419 -18.63 -13.94 -2.02
C SER A 419 -19.07 -13.72 -3.47
N GLN A 420 -18.24 -13.11 -4.32
CA GLN A 420 -18.50 -12.78 -5.73
C GLN A 420 -19.80 -11.98 -5.96
N SER A 421 -20.24 -11.23 -4.94
CA SER A 421 -21.30 -10.22 -5.07
C SER A 421 -20.87 -9.02 -5.94
N CYS A 422 -19.58 -8.92 -6.27
CA CYS A 422 -18.98 -7.93 -7.14
C CYS A 422 -17.67 -8.47 -7.73
N ALA A 423 -17.37 -8.12 -9.00
CA ALA A 423 -16.25 -8.71 -9.76
C ALA A 423 -14.98 -7.83 -9.82
N SER A 424 -14.97 -6.64 -9.20
CA SER A 424 -13.81 -5.73 -9.23
C SER A 424 -13.88 -4.66 -8.14
N VAL A 425 -12.73 -4.04 -7.83
CA VAL A 425 -12.61 -2.94 -6.88
C VAL A 425 -13.65 -1.84 -7.10
N ASN A 426 -13.96 -1.50 -8.36
CA ASN A 426 -15.03 -0.54 -8.65
C ASN A 426 -16.44 -1.09 -8.38
N ALA A 427 -16.74 -2.33 -8.79
CA ALA A 427 -18.04 -2.94 -8.53
C ALA A 427 -18.32 -3.11 -7.02
N CYS A 428 -17.28 -3.35 -6.22
CA CYS A 428 -17.36 -3.56 -4.78
C CYS A 428 -17.37 -2.27 -3.94
N SER A 429 -17.07 -1.11 -4.53
CA SER A 429 -17.05 0.19 -3.83
C SER A 429 -17.22 1.39 -4.79
N PRO A 430 -18.31 1.45 -5.57
CA PRO A 430 -18.47 2.46 -6.61
C PRO A 430 -18.61 3.88 -6.05
N ASP A 431 -19.23 4.02 -4.87
CA ASP A 431 -19.53 5.31 -4.22
C ASP A 431 -18.26 6.12 -3.87
N ILE A 432 -17.32 5.54 -3.12
CA ILE A 432 -16.05 6.22 -2.77
C ILE A 432 -15.21 6.53 -4.01
N ILE A 433 -15.20 5.63 -5.00
CA ILE A 433 -14.45 5.83 -6.25
C ILE A 433 -15.06 6.97 -7.06
N GLN A 434 -16.39 7.03 -7.18
CA GLN A 434 -17.11 8.08 -7.90
C GLN A 434 -16.94 9.46 -7.25
N TYR A 435 -17.04 9.55 -5.92
CA TYR A 435 -16.75 10.79 -5.17
C TYR A 435 -15.30 11.27 -5.32
N LEU A 436 -14.35 10.36 -5.53
CA LEU A 436 -12.94 10.66 -5.76
C LEU A 436 -12.57 10.67 -7.25
N GLY A 437 -13.47 11.16 -8.13
CA GLY A 437 -13.26 11.39 -9.56
C GLY A 437 -13.70 10.26 -10.50
N GLY A 438 -14.18 9.13 -9.97
CA GLY A 438 -14.65 7.99 -10.76
C GLY A 438 -13.55 7.24 -11.51
N ASN A 439 -13.95 6.49 -12.53
CA ASN A 439 -13.01 5.73 -13.37
C ASN A 439 -12.42 6.59 -14.50
N VAL A 440 -11.45 6.02 -15.21
CA VAL A 440 -11.05 6.48 -16.55
C VAL A 440 -12.28 6.41 -17.47
N ASP A 441 -12.58 7.51 -18.14
CA ASP A 441 -13.68 7.68 -19.09
C ASP A 441 -13.17 8.33 -20.39
N ALA A 442 -14.07 8.66 -21.32
CA ALA A 442 -13.72 9.27 -22.61
C ALA A 442 -13.06 10.66 -22.50
N ASN A 443 -13.13 11.33 -21.35
CA ASN A 443 -12.51 12.63 -21.09
C ASN A 443 -11.14 12.51 -20.40
N ALA A 444 -10.73 11.30 -20.00
CA ALA A 444 -9.44 11.10 -19.34
C ALA A 444 -8.29 11.21 -20.35
N ARG A 445 -7.21 11.92 -19.97
CA ARG A 445 -6.08 12.13 -20.88
C ARG A 445 -5.27 10.85 -21.07
N SER A 446 -4.89 10.56 -22.30
CA SER A 446 -4.04 9.41 -22.67
C SER A 446 -2.55 9.61 -22.37
N ARG A 447 -2.15 10.81 -21.93
CA ARG A 447 -0.78 11.17 -21.51
C ARG A 447 -0.83 12.08 -20.28
N TRP A 448 0.22 12.00 -19.47
CA TRP A 448 0.37 12.73 -18.22
C TRP A 448 1.85 12.95 -17.88
N ASP A 449 2.12 13.94 -17.04
CA ASP A 449 3.46 14.27 -16.56
C ASP A 449 3.91 13.35 -15.41
N ARG A 450 5.20 13.44 -15.09
CA ARG A 450 5.80 12.81 -13.91
C ARG A 450 5.28 13.47 -12.63
N ILE A 451 4.78 12.67 -11.69
CA ILE A 451 4.38 13.17 -10.35
C ILE A 451 5.62 13.17 -9.46
N ASN A 452 6.06 14.35 -9.03
CA ASN A 452 7.33 14.58 -8.34
C ASN A 452 8.52 13.81 -8.96
N GLY A 453 8.68 13.87 -10.29
CA GLY A 453 9.71 13.16 -11.04
C GLY A 453 9.45 11.65 -11.26
N ALA A 454 8.59 11.01 -10.47
CA ALA A 454 8.22 9.60 -10.65
C ALA A 454 7.36 9.38 -11.91
N THR A 455 7.61 8.26 -12.60
CA THR A 455 6.63 7.71 -13.56
C THR A 455 5.53 7.02 -12.76
N MET A 456 4.28 7.18 -13.21
CA MET A 456 3.11 6.52 -12.63
C MET A 456 2.33 5.77 -13.71
N ALA A 457 2.20 4.46 -13.57
CA ALA A 457 1.31 3.64 -14.38
C ALA A 457 -0.17 4.06 -14.26
N GLY A 458 -0.92 3.84 -15.34
CA GLY A 458 -2.36 4.11 -15.45
C GLY A 458 -2.87 3.70 -16.82
N VAL A 459 -4.19 3.73 -17.02
CA VAL A 459 -4.81 3.60 -18.36
C VAL A 459 -5.40 4.92 -18.86
N GLY A 460 -5.34 5.96 -18.04
CA GLY A 460 -5.75 7.33 -18.36
C GLY A 460 -5.61 8.24 -17.15
N CYS A 461 -5.49 9.55 -17.37
CA CYS A 461 -5.40 10.56 -16.33
C CYS A 461 -6.78 11.22 -16.12
N VAL A 462 -7.40 10.94 -14.98
CA VAL A 462 -8.81 11.25 -14.71
C VAL A 462 -8.98 12.72 -14.32
N GLN A 463 -9.82 13.43 -15.06
CA GLN A 463 -10.01 14.88 -14.96
C GLN A 463 -11.20 15.32 -14.08
N ARG A 464 -12.01 14.40 -13.55
CA ARG A 464 -13.20 14.75 -12.75
C ARG A 464 -12.83 15.25 -11.35
N SER A 465 -13.69 16.10 -10.77
CA SER A 465 -13.54 16.62 -9.41
C SER A 465 -13.39 15.48 -8.38
N PRO A 466 -12.51 15.61 -7.36
CA PRO A 466 -11.65 16.77 -7.05
C PRO A 466 -10.35 16.84 -7.87
N LEU A 467 -10.08 15.85 -8.72
CA LEU A 467 -8.78 15.60 -9.36
C LEU A 467 -8.39 16.66 -10.42
N ASN A 468 -9.36 17.45 -10.90
CA ASN A 468 -9.11 18.59 -11.78
C ASN A 468 -8.21 19.68 -11.13
N ASN A 469 -8.11 19.69 -9.80
CA ASN A 469 -7.27 20.65 -9.07
C ASN A 469 -5.82 20.16 -8.87
N PHE A 470 -5.48 18.94 -9.32
CA PHE A 470 -4.20 18.32 -9.00
C PHE A 470 -3.01 18.92 -9.76
N CYS A 471 -1.92 19.19 -9.03
CA CYS A 471 -0.63 19.63 -9.54
C CYS A 471 0.42 18.52 -9.37
N GLN A 472 1.24 18.31 -10.39
CA GLN A 472 2.23 17.22 -10.48
C GLN A 472 3.54 17.52 -9.73
N SER A 473 3.86 18.79 -9.49
CA SER A 473 5.03 19.23 -8.72
C SER A 473 4.92 20.69 -8.26
N THR A 474 5.86 21.14 -7.42
CA THR A 474 5.94 22.54 -6.96
C THR A 474 6.22 23.51 -8.11
N THR A 475 7.10 23.18 -9.04
CA THR A 475 7.37 23.97 -10.25
C THR A 475 6.11 24.11 -11.12
N ALA A 476 5.35 23.03 -11.30
CA ALA A 476 4.10 23.08 -12.06
C ALA A 476 3.02 23.94 -11.38
N PHE A 477 2.92 23.89 -10.04
CA PHE A 477 2.05 24.75 -9.25
C PHE A 477 2.46 26.23 -9.36
N ASN A 478 3.72 26.55 -9.07
CA ASN A 478 4.24 27.92 -9.11
C ASN A 478 4.12 28.56 -10.50
N ALA A 479 4.25 27.77 -11.58
CA ALA A 479 4.10 28.23 -12.96
C ALA A 479 2.64 28.32 -13.44
N ASN A 480 1.65 27.96 -12.60
CA ASN A 480 0.24 27.78 -12.97
C ASN A 480 0.04 26.85 -14.19
N ARG A 481 0.82 25.76 -14.25
CA ARG A 481 0.82 24.73 -15.30
C ARG A 481 0.49 23.34 -14.73
N CYS A 482 -0.43 23.31 -13.77
CA CYS A 482 -0.87 22.08 -13.14
C CYS A 482 -1.53 21.13 -14.15
N MET A 483 -1.20 19.86 -14.01
CA MET A 483 -1.69 18.79 -14.88
C MET A 483 -3.23 18.69 -14.88
N GLY A 484 -3.90 18.93 -13.75
CA GLY A 484 -5.36 18.96 -13.67
C GLY A 484 -6.04 17.60 -13.91
N CYS A 485 -5.35 16.52 -13.53
CA CYS A 485 -5.85 15.15 -13.51
C CYS A 485 -4.95 14.26 -12.66
N ILE A 486 -5.40 13.06 -12.27
CA ILE A 486 -4.54 12.04 -11.63
C ILE A 486 -4.55 10.73 -12.48
N PRO A 487 -3.38 10.13 -12.78
CA PRO A 487 -3.29 8.82 -13.44
C PRO A 487 -4.01 7.74 -12.65
N ARG A 488 -4.85 6.94 -13.32
CA ARG A 488 -5.65 5.88 -12.66
C ARG A 488 -5.61 4.59 -13.47
N ASN A 489 -5.48 3.47 -12.77
CA ASN A 489 -5.65 2.13 -13.35
C ASN A 489 -7.14 1.81 -13.56
N ASN A 490 -7.43 0.79 -14.36
CA ASN A 490 -8.82 0.40 -14.65
C ASN A 490 -9.44 -0.34 -13.45
N TYR A 491 -10.07 0.38 -12.51
CA TYR A 491 -10.68 -0.25 -11.33
C TYR A 491 -11.89 -1.14 -11.65
N ASN A 492 -12.46 -1.06 -12.86
CA ASN A 492 -13.46 -2.04 -13.35
C ASN A 492 -12.84 -3.41 -13.67
N ARG A 493 -11.51 -3.49 -13.82
CA ARG A 493 -10.75 -4.73 -14.07
C ARG A 493 -9.74 -5.08 -12.95
N ALA A 494 -9.69 -4.30 -11.88
CA ALA A 494 -8.82 -4.57 -10.74
C ALA A 494 -9.49 -5.54 -9.77
N SER A 495 -8.84 -6.66 -9.46
CA SER A 495 -9.21 -7.52 -8.32
C SER A 495 -9.07 -6.74 -7.02
N VAL A 496 -9.92 -7.06 -6.03
CA VAL A 496 -9.58 -6.74 -4.64
C VAL A 496 -8.39 -7.64 -4.23
N PRO A 497 -7.35 -7.13 -3.56
CA PRO A 497 -6.23 -7.97 -3.13
C PRO A 497 -6.63 -8.82 -1.92
N ALA A 498 -6.18 -10.08 -1.85
CA ALA A 498 -6.47 -10.94 -0.71
C ALA A 498 -5.88 -10.42 0.62
N GLU A 499 -4.84 -9.58 0.59
CA GLU A 499 -4.33 -8.87 1.75
C GLU A 499 -5.38 -7.97 2.45
N ALA A 500 -6.47 -7.60 1.76
CA ALA A 500 -7.63 -6.89 2.31
C ALA A 500 -8.59 -7.78 3.13
N ASN A 501 -8.49 -9.11 2.97
CA ASN A 501 -9.39 -10.06 3.63
C ASN A 501 -9.23 -10.04 5.16
N ILE A 502 -10.34 -10.06 5.90
CA ILE A 502 -10.31 -9.92 7.36
C ILE A 502 -9.54 -11.04 8.06
N GLY A 503 -9.51 -12.27 7.50
CA GLY A 503 -8.66 -13.35 7.97
C GLY A 503 -7.17 -13.06 7.78
N GLN A 504 -6.76 -12.49 6.64
CA GLN A 504 -5.38 -12.06 6.39
C GLN A 504 -4.99 -10.87 7.26
N VAL A 505 -5.89 -9.90 7.44
CA VAL A 505 -5.72 -8.72 8.30
C VAL A 505 -5.54 -9.16 9.76
N PHE A 506 -6.40 -10.03 10.28
CA PHE A 506 -6.23 -10.66 11.59
C PHE A 506 -4.88 -11.38 11.73
N ALA A 507 -4.49 -12.17 10.71
CA ALA A 507 -3.24 -12.93 10.67
C ALA A 507 -1.98 -12.04 10.57
N GLN A 508 -2.13 -10.78 10.22
CA GLN A 508 -1.06 -9.77 10.22
C GLN A 508 -0.91 -9.09 11.59
N ILE A 509 -2.04 -8.83 12.25
CA ILE A 509 -2.08 -7.95 13.43
C ILE A 509 -2.02 -8.74 14.74
N LEU A 510 -2.83 -9.80 14.88
CA LEU A 510 -3.12 -10.45 16.17
C LEU A 510 -2.54 -11.87 16.31
N GLY A 511 -2.28 -12.57 15.21
CA GLY A 511 -1.57 -13.87 15.24
C GLY A 511 -1.32 -14.48 13.86
N GLY A 512 -0.07 -14.53 13.40
CA GLY A 512 0.32 -15.00 12.06
C GLY A 512 1.23 -16.23 12.08
N ALA A 513 1.02 -17.14 11.13
CA ALA A 513 1.60 -18.47 11.20
C ALA A 513 3.12 -18.54 10.96
N VAL A 514 3.66 -17.66 10.10
CA VAL A 514 5.10 -17.62 9.80
C VAL A 514 5.86 -17.04 11.00
N SER A 515 6.82 -17.81 11.52
CA SER A 515 7.68 -17.50 12.68
C SER A 515 6.99 -17.13 14.01
N GLY A 516 5.68 -17.34 14.17
CA GLY A 516 4.97 -17.11 15.45
C GLY A 516 4.74 -15.63 15.77
N ARG A 517 4.39 -14.85 14.75
CA ARG A 517 4.20 -13.40 14.81
C ARG A 517 2.83 -13.04 15.41
N GLY A 518 2.70 -11.87 16.02
CA GLY A 518 1.42 -11.33 16.49
C GLY A 518 1.40 -11.07 17.99
N GLY A 519 1.74 -9.83 18.36
CA GLY A 519 1.99 -9.40 19.74
C GLY A 519 3.22 -8.48 19.89
N THR A 520 3.92 -8.17 18.79
CA THR A 520 4.96 -7.13 18.78
C THR A 520 4.77 -6.14 17.63
N LEU A 521 5.17 -4.88 17.81
CA LEU A 521 4.98 -3.81 16.83
C LEU A 521 5.66 -4.15 15.50
N SER A 522 6.87 -4.70 15.56
CA SER A 522 7.69 -5.10 14.40
C SER A 522 7.01 -6.08 13.44
N GLU A 523 6.00 -6.80 13.92
CA GLU A 523 5.27 -7.83 13.20
C GLU A 523 3.97 -7.27 12.63
N SER A 524 3.22 -6.55 13.47
CA SER A 524 2.01 -5.81 13.08
C SER A 524 2.32 -4.83 11.94
N THR A 525 3.36 -3.99 12.12
CA THR A 525 3.84 -3.04 11.10
C THR A 525 4.13 -3.73 9.76
N ARG A 526 4.88 -4.84 9.77
CA ARG A 526 5.30 -5.54 8.54
C ARG A 526 4.17 -6.26 7.79
N GLY A 527 3.01 -6.46 8.42
CA GLY A 527 1.81 -6.86 7.71
C GLY A 527 1.12 -5.65 7.06
N ILE A 528 0.72 -4.71 7.91
CA ILE A 528 -0.16 -3.58 7.56
C ILE A 528 0.43 -2.70 6.42
N GLN A 529 1.74 -2.76 6.18
CA GLN A 529 2.45 -2.16 5.02
C GLN A 529 1.78 -2.31 3.65
N ASN A 530 0.89 -3.28 3.45
CA ASN A 530 0.26 -3.57 2.17
C ASN A 530 -1.21 -3.07 2.04
N GLY A 531 -1.75 -2.28 2.99
CA GLY A 531 -3.14 -1.81 2.94
C GLY A 531 -3.40 -0.46 3.62
N ALA A 532 -4.14 0.45 2.95
CA ALA A 532 -4.29 1.85 3.37
C ALA A 532 -5.19 2.12 4.61
N GLN A 533 -5.67 1.09 5.32
CA GLN A 533 -6.47 1.24 6.56
C GLN A 533 -5.57 1.26 7.81
N ILE A 534 -4.35 1.79 7.62
CA ILE A 534 -3.13 1.55 8.39
C ILE A 534 -3.31 1.75 9.89
N ASP A 535 -3.80 2.93 10.23
CA ASP A 535 -3.82 3.42 11.60
C ASP A 535 -4.96 2.81 12.41
N LEU A 536 -6.10 2.52 11.77
CA LEU A 536 -7.22 1.76 12.37
C LEU A 536 -6.77 0.37 12.82
N MET A 537 -6.02 -0.34 11.95
CA MET A 537 -5.47 -1.66 12.28
C MET A 537 -4.53 -1.60 13.50
N HIS A 538 -3.78 -0.51 13.63
CA HIS A 538 -3.00 -0.27 14.84
C HIS A 538 -3.85 0.08 16.08
N ARG A 539 -5.01 0.75 15.95
CA ARG A 539 -5.90 0.96 17.10
C ARG A 539 -6.45 -0.37 17.64
N ILE A 540 -6.85 -1.30 16.76
CA ILE A 540 -7.25 -2.66 17.16
C ILE A 540 -6.10 -3.39 17.86
N TYR A 541 -4.91 -3.37 17.28
CA TYR A 541 -3.70 -3.93 17.90
C TYR A 541 -3.44 -3.35 19.30
N PHE A 542 -3.44 -2.02 19.42
CA PHE A 542 -3.12 -1.32 20.65
C PHE A 542 -4.14 -1.66 21.75
N LYS A 543 -5.43 -1.68 21.43
CA LYS A 543 -6.49 -2.14 22.33
C LYS A 543 -6.22 -3.57 22.83
N CYS A 544 -6.07 -4.51 21.90
CA CYS A 544 -5.96 -5.94 22.20
C CYS A 544 -4.63 -6.42 22.81
N VAL A 545 -3.54 -5.64 22.69
CA VAL A 545 -2.19 -6.04 23.13
C VAL A 545 -1.63 -5.13 24.23
N VAL A 546 -2.14 -3.90 24.36
CA VAL A 546 -1.64 -2.91 25.31
C VAL A 546 -2.72 -2.46 26.29
N ALA A 547 -3.88 -2.00 25.81
CA ALA A 547 -4.93 -1.44 26.69
C ALA A 547 -5.65 -2.52 27.52
N ASP A 548 -5.96 -3.67 26.92
CA ASP A 548 -6.61 -4.80 27.62
C ASP A 548 -5.70 -5.45 28.69
N ALA A 549 -4.40 -5.19 28.67
CA ALA A 549 -3.48 -5.61 29.73
C ALA A 549 -3.56 -4.73 30.99
N SER A 550 -4.27 -3.59 30.95
CA SER A 550 -4.46 -2.66 32.06
C SER A 550 -5.76 -1.84 31.87
N PRO A 551 -6.94 -2.48 31.81
CA PRO A 551 -8.16 -1.88 31.22
C PRO A 551 -8.76 -0.70 32.01
N LEU A 552 -8.29 -0.43 33.23
CA LEU A 552 -8.71 0.71 34.06
C LEU A 552 -7.66 1.83 34.15
N LYS A 553 -6.51 1.69 33.49
CA LYS A 553 -5.37 2.62 33.60
C LYS A 553 -5.48 3.74 32.57
N LYS A 554 -5.50 4.99 33.04
CA LYS A 554 -5.57 6.20 32.19
C LYS A 554 -4.43 7.18 32.54
N PRO A 555 -3.65 7.68 31.56
CA PRO A 555 -3.52 7.13 30.19
C PRO A 555 -2.99 5.68 30.24
N VAL A 556 -3.29 4.90 29.19
CA VAL A 556 -2.92 3.47 29.10
C VAL A 556 -1.41 3.25 29.32
N LEU A 557 -0.59 4.18 28.83
CA LEU A 557 0.86 4.22 29.03
C LEU A 557 1.28 5.60 29.52
N THR A 558 2.08 5.63 30.57
CA THR A 558 2.78 6.85 31.02
C THR A 558 3.81 7.29 29.98
N ALA A 559 4.24 8.55 30.05
CA ALA A 559 5.32 9.06 29.21
C ALA A 559 6.66 8.31 29.40
N ALA A 560 6.88 7.64 30.53
CA ALA A 560 8.04 6.77 30.76
C ALA A 560 7.91 5.44 30.00
N GLU A 561 6.74 4.79 30.08
CA GLU A 561 6.48 3.54 29.35
C GLU A 561 6.48 3.76 27.83
N LYS A 562 5.88 4.86 27.33
CA LYS A 562 5.94 5.26 25.91
C LYS A 562 7.37 5.42 25.38
N ARG A 563 8.36 5.68 26.26
CA ARG A 563 9.79 5.79 25.93
C ARG A 563 10.60 4.51 26.15
N ASN A 564 9.97 3.41 26.59
CA ASN A 564 10.68 2.16 26.87
C ASN A 564 11.02 1.39 25.58
N ALA A 565 12.27 1.52 25.11
CA ALA A 565 12.79 0.81 23.94
C ALA A 565 12.76 -0.73 24.07
N ASN A 566 12.55 -1.29 25.26
CA ASN A 566 12.43 -2.74 25.48
C ASN A 566 10.98 -3.26 25.39
N ASP A 567 9.96 -2.39 25.41
CA ASP A 567 8.57 -2.85 25.25
C ASP A 567 8.26 -3.14 23.77
N ARG A 568 8.53 -4.39 23.39
CA ARG A 568 8.29 -4.92 22.03
C ARG A 568 6.84 -4.81 21.57
N ARG A 569 5.86 -4.56 22.46
CA ARG A 569 4.47 -4.31 22.06
C ARG A 569 4.34 -2.98 21.32
N ILE A 570 5.13 -1.97 21.70
CA ILE A 570 5.00 -0.57 21.24
C ILE A 570 6.29 -0.01 20.60
N TRP A 571 7.36 -0.79 20.55
CA TRP A 571 8.62 -0.40 19.92
C TRP A 571 9.26 -1.53 19.09
N THR A 572 10.04 -1.12 18.09
CA THR A 572 10.98 -1.95 17.34
C THR A 572 12.08 -1.06 16.78
N THR A 573 13.30 -1.59 16.67
CA THR A 573 14.42 -0.90 16.00
C THR A 573 14.57 -1.39 14.56
N CYS A 574 15.17 -0.56 13.70
CA CYS A 574 15.60 -0.92 12.35
C CYS A 574 16.73 0.02 11.88
N ALA A 575 17.24 -0.18 10.65
CA ALA A 575 18.23 0.74 10.08
C ALA A 575 17.68 2.17 10.08
N GLY A 576 18.47 3.13 10.57
CA GLY A 576 18.07 4.53 10.75
C GLY A 576 17.30 4.83 12.03
N ILE A 577 16.52 3.89 12.59
CA ILE A 577 15.63 4.15 13.74
C ILE A 577 16.04 3.34 14.98
N SER A 578 16.53 4.04 16.00
CA SER A 578 17.19 3.44 17.18
C SER A 578 16.47 3.64 18.51
N GLN A 579 15.79 4.77 18.73
CA GLN A 579 15.21 5.14 20.03
C GLN A 579 13.76 5.67 19.92
N PRO A 580 12.86 5.38 20.88
CA PRO A 580 11.51 5.95 20.91
C PRO A 580 11.46 7.49 21.00
N THR A 581 12.53 8.12 21.48
CA THR A 581 12.67 9.58 21.54
C THR A 581 13.23 10.19 20.25
N GLN A 582 13.55 9.39 19.24
CA GLN A 582 14.00 9.87 17.94
C GLN A 582 12.89 10.63 17.21
N THR A 583 13.25 11.76 16.59
CA THR A 583 12.35 12.56 15.76
C THR A 583 11.98 11.80 14.48
N ILE A 584 10.70 11.83 14.10
CA ILE A 584 10.20 11.25 12.85
C ILE A 584 10.70 12.07 11.66
N TYR A 585 11.35 11.43 10.69
CA TYR A 585 11.84 12.07 9.48
C TYR A 585 10.69 12.36 8.50
N MET A 586 10.39 13.65 8.28
CA MET A 586 9.43 14.12 7.28
C MET A 586 9.93 15.42 6.66
N TYR A 587 10.28 15.36 5.37
CA TYR A 587 10.83 16.47 4.60
C TYR A 587 10.11 16.56 3.25
N SER A 588 9.80 17.78 2.79
CA SER A 588 9.19 18.02 1.48
C SER A 588 10.10 18.87 0.59
N GLY A 589 9.69 19.10 -0.66
CA GLY A 589 10.48 19.73 -1.71
C GLY A 589 10.62 18.81 -2.93
N GLU A 590 10.53 19.39 -4.12
CA GLU A 590 10.48 18.68 -5.41
C GLU A 590 11.70 17.76 -5.66
N ALA A 591 11.52 16.67 -6.39
CA ALA A 591 12.57 15.70 -6.69
C ALA A 591 13.77 16.36 -7.41
N GLY A 592 14.99 16.03 -6.97
CA GLY A 592 16.23 16.71 -7.38
C GLY A 592 16.48 18.06 -6.69
N GLY A 593 15.44 18.73 -6.17
CA GLY A 593 15.55 19.95 -5.38
C GLY A 593 15.82 19.73 -3.89
N THR A 594 16.21 20.82 -3.20
CA THR A 594 16.46 20.87 -1.76
C THR A 594 15.27 20.36 -0.95
N LYS A 595 15.55 19.58 0.10
CA LYS A 595 14.57 19.04 1.03
C LYS A 595 14.53 19.87 2.31
N VAL A 596 13.34 20.20 2.80
CA VAL A 596 13.14 21.01 4.01
C VAL A 596 12.19 20.26 4.95
N SER A 597 12.52 20.20 6.24
CA SER A 597 11.69 19.48 7.22
C SER A 597 10.31 20.10 7.33
N VAL A 598 9.26 19.31 7.54
CA VAL A 598 7.90 19.83 7.79
C VAL A 598 7.80 20.61 9.11
N ASN A 599 8.82 20.53 9.97
CA ASN A 599 8.89 21.20 11.26
C ASN A 599 9.78 22.49 11.20
N ASP A 600 10.24 22.89 10.01
CA ASP A 600 11.00 24.13 9.75
C ASP A 600 10.06 25.23 9.25
N VAL A 601 10.16 26.45 9.81
CA VAL A 601 9.29 27.60 9.47
C VAL A 601 9.30 27.98 7.99
N ARG A 602 10.35 27.59 7.24
CA ARG A 602 10.48 27.86 5.80
C ARG A 602 9.69 26.87 4.93
N ASN A 603 9.17 25.79 5.51
CA ASN A 603 8.37 24.81 4.79
C ASN A 603 6.90 25.27 4.68
N PRO A 604 6.29 25.33 3.48
CA PRO A 604 4.87 25.67 3.31
C PRO A 604 3.89 24.77 4.06
N LEU A 605 4.29 23.58 4.51
CA LEU A 605 3.48 22.68 5.35
C LEU A 605 3.65 22.91 6.86
N TYR A 606 4.58 23.76 7.29
CA TYR A 606 4.86 24.04 8.70
C TYR A 606 3.61 24.35 9.54
N PRO A 607 2.64 25.17 9.10
CA PRO A 607 1.45 25.49 9.91
C PRO A 607 0.65 24.26 10.37
N PHE A 608 0.71 23.14 9.61
CA PHE A 608 -0.06 21.93 9.87
C PHE A 608 0.68 20.91 10.76
N PHE A 609 2.01 21.01 10.81
CA PHE A 609 2.90 20.11 11.55
C PHE A 609 3.54 20.72 12.80
N LYS A 610 3.64 22.05 12.91
CA LYS A 610 4.35 22.77 13.99
C LYS A 610 3.90 22.41 15.42
N ASP A 611 2.62 22.09 15.59
CA ASP A 611 2.00 21.75 16.87
C ASP A 611 1.99 20.22 17.12
N LEU A 612 2.32 19.41 16.11
CA LEU A 612 2.32 17.95 16.22
C LEU A 612 3.63 17.46 16.86
N PRO A 613 3.60 16.44 17.73
CA PRO A 613 4.80 15.91 18.37
C PRO A 613 5.92 15.54 17.37
N LEU A 614 7.17 15.71 17.80
CA LEU A 614 8.33 15.38 16.97
C LEU A 614 8.72 13.91 17.04
N GLN A 615 8.58 13.28 18.22
CA GLN A 615 9.18 11.97 18.54
C GLN A 615 8.23 10.79 18.33
N TYR A 616 8.77 9.65 17.91
CA TYR A 616 8.01 8.40 17.72
C TYR A 616 7.16 7.97 18.93
N SER A 617 7.71 8.09 20.15
CA SER A 617 7.06 7.70 21.42
C SER A 617 5.75 8.43 21.71
N ALA A 618 5.56 9.65 21.20
CA ALA A 618 4.30 10.37 21.35
C ALA A 618 3.16 9.67 20.58
N TYR A 619 3.46 9.10 19.41
CA TYR A 619 2.50 8.51 18.48
C TYR A 619 2.09 7.07 18.81
N VAL A 620 2.50 6.53 19.96
CA VAL A 620 2.13 5.17 20.40
C VAL A 620 0.60 5.01 20.54
N ASP A 621 -0.08 5.98 21.16
CA ASP A 621 -1.52 5.92 21.38
C ASP A 621 -2.24 7.10 20.72
N GLY A 622 -3.33 6.84 20.00
CA GLY A 622 -4.13 7.86 19.30
C GLY A 622 -5.14 8.57 20.21
N ASP A 623 -5.45 7.98 21.37
CA ASP A 623 -6.35 8.59 22.37
C ASP A 623 -5.59 9.58 23.27
N ASP A 624 -4.25 9.52 23.31
CA ASP A 624 -3.38 10.31 24.18
C ASP A 624 -2.34 11.10 23.35
N LEU A 625 -2.87 12.09 22.60
CA LEU A 625 -2.18 13.09 21.78
C LEU A 625 -2.66 14.54 22.10
N GLY A 626 -3.34 14.74 23.23
CA GLY A 626 -3.91 16.04 23.64
C GLY A 626 -4.96 16.56 22.65
N LYS A 627 -4.83 17.82 22.19
CA LYS A 627 -5.75 18.43 21.20
C LYS A 627 -5.76 17.76 19.80
N PHE A 628 -4.91 16.75 19.61
CA PHE A 628 -4.84 15.92 18.41
C PHE A 628 -5.28 14.47 18.68
N SER A 629 -5.84 14.16 19.85
CA SER A 629 -6.44 12.84 20.11
C SER A 629 -7.65 12.58 19.22
N TYR A 630 -7.77 11.34 18.74
CA TYR A 630 -8.84 10.92 17.86
C TYR A 630 -9.14 9.42 18.00
N GLN A 631 -10.40 9.10 17.76
CA GLN A 631 -10.92 7.74 17.77
C GLN A 631 -11.37 7.33 16.36
N TYR A 632 -11.75 6.07 16.21
CA TYR A 632 -12.48 5.58 15.05
C TYR A 632 -13.80 4.98 15.48
N GLN A 633 -14.78 5.08 14.59
CA GLN A 633 -16.02 4.33 14.64
C GLN A 633 -15.84 3.02 13.86
N TYR A 634 -16.20 1.89 14.44
CA TYR A 634 -16.04 0.54 13.87
C TYR A 634 -17.39 -0.04 13.48
N THR A 635 -17.40 -0.93 12.49
CA THR A 635 -18.62 -1.59 12.00
C THR A 635 -18.29 -2.98 11.46
N GLY A 636 -19.31 -3.83 11.32
CA GLY A 636 -19.16 -5.17 10.71
C GLY A 636 -18.06 -6.01 11.35
N MET A 637 -17.36 -6.79 10.53
CA MET A 637 -16.31 -7.71 11.00
C MET A 637 -15.11 -7.00 11.67
N LEU A 638 -14.93 -5.69 11.49
CA LEU A 638 -13.92 -4.91 12.20
C LEU A 638 -14.32 -4.57 13.65
N ALA A 639 -15.62 -4.38 13.91
CA ALA A 639 -16.14 -4.27 15.28
C ALA A 639 -16.05 -5.63 16.00
N ASP A 640 -16.34 -6.74 15.30
CA ASP A 640 -16.09 -8.09 15.83
C ASP A 640 -14.60 -8.30 16.18
N MET A 641 -13.66 -7.91 15.31
CA MET A 641 -12.23 -8.06 15.57
C MET A 641 -11.74 -7.15 16.71
N LEU A 642 -12.24 -5.92 16.82
CA LEU A 642 -11.94 -5.03 17.96
C LEU A 642 -12.43 -5.60 19.28
N THR A 643 -13.67 -6.09 19.34
CA THR A 643 -14.28 -6.57 20.60
C THR A 643 -13.76 -7.94 21.04
N LYS A 644 -13.59 -8.89 20.11
CA LYS A 644 -13.18 -10.27 20.41
C LYS A 644 -11.66 -10.44 20.47
N CYS A 645 -10.88 -9.50 19.92
CA CYS A 645 -9.41 -9.57 19.88
C CYS A 645 -8.92 -10.95 19.40
N LYS A 646 -7.99 -11.62 20.11
CA LYS A 646 -7.50 -12.96 19.71
C LYS A 646 -8.58 -14.06 19.71
N ARG A 647 -9.74 -13.85 20.36
CA ARG A 647 -10.89 -14.78 20.30
C ARG A 647 -11.67 -14.67 18.99
N PHE A 648 -11.43 -13.65 18.15
CA PHE A 648 -12.05 -13.49 16.82
C PHE A 648 -11.76 -14.69 15.89
N VAL A 649 -10.56 -15.27 15.99
CA VAL A 649 -10.20 -16.54 15.33
C VAL A 649 -9.49 -17.45 16.34
N ALA A 650 -10.25 -18.11 17.20
CA ALA A 650 -9.75 -19.11 18.16
C ALA A 650 -10.45 -20.46 17.98
N PRO A 651 -9.80 -21.62 18.25
CA PRO A 651 -10.46 -22.93 18.22
C PRO A 651 -11.61 -23.00 19.23
N ARG A 652 -12.75 -23.64 18.90
CA ARG A 652 -13.92 -23.68 19.81
C ARG A 652 -13.60 -24.25 21.19
N SER A 653 -12.78 -25.29 21.28
CA SER A 653 -12.32 -25.85 22.56
C SER A 653 -11.54 -24.83 23.42
N ALA A 654 -10.87 -23.86 22.81
CA ALA A 654 -10.20 -22.76 23.50
C ALA A 654 -11.14 -21.60 23.86
N LEU A 655 -12.38 -21.56 23.35
CA LEU A 655 -13.40 -20.62 23.80
C LEU A 655 -14.06 -21.14 25.10
N PHE A 656 -14.55 -22.38 25.10
CA PHE A 656 -15.16 -23.02 26.29
C PHE A 656 -14.23 -23.04 27.51
N LEU A 657 -12.93 -23.31 27.31
CA LEU A 657 -11.91 -23.26 28.39
C LEU A 657 -11.66 -21.84 28.97
N ASN A 658 -12.35 -20.80 28.48
CA ASN A 658 -12.16 -19.41 28.88
C ASN A 658 -13.50 -18.66 29.14
N GLU A 659 -14.57 -19.40 29.46
CA GLU A 659 -15.90 -18.83 29.79
C GLU A 659 -15.98 -18.24 31.20
N ASP A 660 -15.18 -18.73 32.16
CA ASP A 660 -15.07 -18.23 33.55
C ASP A 660 -14.58 -16.77 33.69
N HIS A 661 -14.33 -16.08 32.58
CA HIS A 661 -14.03 -14.64 32.56
C HIS A 661 -15.05 -13.89 31.74
N SER A 662 -16.07 -13.38 32.46
CA SER A 662 -16.78 -12.15 32.11
C SER A 662 -15.77 -11.15 31.57
N TYR A 663 -15.93 -10.78 30.30
CA TYR A 663 -14.98 -9.92 29.61
C TYR A 663 -14.83 -8.61 30.38
N SER A 664 -13.61 -8.29 30.81
CA SER A 664 -13.23 -6.92 31.16
C SER A 664 -13.15 -6.11 29.87
N VAL A 665 -14.30 -5.85 29.25
CA VAL A 665 -14.38 -4.98 28.07
C VAL A 665 -13.87 -3.63 28.52
N ASN A 666 -12.75 -3.18 27.97
CA ASN A 666 -12.20 -1.87 28.30
C ASN A 666 -13.28 -0.83 27.96
N PRO A 667 -13.84 -0.11 28.96
CA PRO A 667 -15.04 0.70 28.77
C PRO A 667 -14.81 1.82 27.75
N ASP A 668 -13.57 2.28 27.62
CA ASP A 668 -13.18 3.34 26.69
C ASP A 668 -13.31 2.92 25.21
N TYR A 669 -13.62 1.65 24.93
CA TYR A 669 -13.75 1.10 23.58
C TYR A 669 -15.15 0.52 23.28
N THR A 670 -16.12 0.61 24.20
CA THR A 670 -17.48 0.06 24.01
C THR A 670 -18.33 0.91 23.07
N ASP A 671 -18.26 2.22 23.21
CA ASP A 671 -18.95 3.26 22.45
C ASP A 671 -18.47 3.40 20.99
N ARG A 672 -17.30 2.83 20.67
CA ARG A 672 -16.66 2.94 19.35
C ARG A 672 -17.29 2.04 18.28
N CYS A 673 -18.15 1.09 18.65
CA CYS A 673 -18.78 0.16 17.72
C CYS A 673 -20.17 0.65 17.30
N VAL A 674 -20.46 0.68 15.99
CA VAL A 674 -21.79 0.87 15.43
C VAL A 674 -22.37 -0.45 14.98
N GLU A 675 -23.52 -0.79 15.54
CA GLU A 675 -24.37 -1.85 15.01
C GLU A 675 -25.04 -1.39 13.71
N ARG A 676 -24.94 -2.24 12.69
CA ARG A 676 -25.74 -2.18 11.47
C ARG A 676 -26.14 -3.62 11.10
N PRO A 677 -27.17 -3.83 10.27
CA PRO A 677 -27.37 -5.11 9.61
C PRO A 677 -26.07 -5.58 8.95
N ARG A 678 -25.66 -6.82 9.24
CA ARG A 678 -24.55 -7.48 8.53
C ARG A 678 -25.01 -7.82 7.11
N LEU A 679 -24.13 -7.65 6.15
CA LEU A 679 -24.37 -8.07 4.78
C LEU A 679 -24.34 -9.60 4.69
N PRO A 680 -25.08 -10.24 3.75
CA PRO A 680 -25.05 -11.70 3.59
C PRO A 680 -23.63 -12.27 3.41
N CYS A 681 -22.76 -11.51 2.74
CA CYS A 681 -21.35 -11.87 2.57
C CYS A 681 -20.55 -11.91 3.89
N GLU A 682 -20.79 -10.98 4.82
CA GLU A 682 -20.17 -10.98 6.16
C GLU A 682 -20.70 -12.12 7.02
N VAL A 683 -22.01 -12.43 6.94
CA VAL A 683 -22.62 -13.56 7.66
C VAL A 683 -22.03 -14.88 7.18
N ASN A 684 -21.85 -15.03 5.87
CA ASN A 684 -21.23 -16.19 5.26
C ASN A 684 -19.74 -16.33 5.63
N GLU A 685 -18.98 -15.23 5.62
CA GLU A 685 -17.57 -15.26 6.02
C GLU A 685 -17.37 -15.53 7.52
N MET A 686 -18.23 -14.98 8.40
CA MET A 686 -18.27 -15.40 9.81
C MET A 686 -18.56 -16.89 9.96
N SER A 687 -19.52 -17.43 9.19
CA SER A 687 -19.88 -18.85 9.24
C SER A 687 -18.71 -19.76 8.83
N PHE A 688 -17.91 -19.33 7.86
CA PHE A 688 -16.65 -19.98 7.50
C PHE A 688 -15.58 -19.91 8.60
N LEU A 689 -15.40 -18.74 9.25
CA LEU A 689 -14.50 -18.60 10.40
C LEU A 689 -14.92 -19.50 11.58
N ASP A 690 -16.22 -19.62 11.84
CA ASP A 690 -16.81 -20.51 12.84
C ASP A 690 -16.59 -21.99 12.52
N TYR A 691 -16.73 -22.39 11.26
CA TYR A 691 -16.41 -23.75 10.80
C TYR A 691 -14.91 -24.08 10.96
N MET A 692 -14.03 -23.14 10.63
CA MET A 692 -12.58 -23.28 10.85
C MET A 692 -12.25 -23.35 12.35
N SER A 693 -12.94 -22.56 13.18
CA SER A 693 -12.85 -22.61 14.66
C SER A 693 -13.29 -23.97 15.23
N ALA A 694 -14.39 -24.54 14.74
CA ALA A 694 -14.89 -25.85 15.15
C ALA A 694 -13.91 -26.96 14.74
N THR A 695 -13.53 -26.99 13.46
CA THR A 695 -12.55 -27.93 12.90
C THR A 695 -11.22 -27.92 13.66
N ALA A 696 -10.74 -26.72 14.03
CA ALA A 696 -9.53 -26.58 14.84
C ALA A 696 -9.69 -27.13 16.26
N GLY A 697 -10.88 -26.99 16.86
CA GLY A 697 -11.19 -27.56 18.17
C GLY A 697 -11.18 -29.09 18.15
N GLU A 698 -11.88 -29.69 17.19
CA GLU A 698 -11.97 -31.14 16.97
C GLU A 698 -10.59 -31.77 16.68
N ARG A 699 -9.76 -31.09 15.87
CA ARG A 699 -8.43 -31.57 15.47
C ARG A 699 -7.31 -31.22 16.46
N GLY A 700 -7.62 -30.61 17.60
CA GLY A 700 -6.63 -30.19 18.59
C GLY A 700 -5.61 -29.17 18.04
N TRP A 701 -5.98 -28.39 17.02
CA TRP A 701 -5.11 -27.41 16.40
C TRP A 701 -4.85 -26.24 17.36
N SER A 702 -3.59 -25.88 17.53
CA SER A 702 -3.24 -24.62 18.20
C SER A 702 -3.80 -23.42 17.43
N HIS A 703 -4.07 -22.29 18.11
CA HIS A 703 -4.48 -21.04 17.47
C HIS A 703 -3.56 -20.62 16.30
N LYS A 704 -2.24 -20.84 16.42
CA LYS A 704 -1.27 -20.59 15.34
C LYS A 704 -1.45 -21.52 14.13
N GLU A 705 -1.88 -22.75 14.35
CA GLU A 705 -2.19 -23.71 13.29
C GLU A 705 -3.52 -23.36 12.62
N LEU A 706 -4.57 -23.05 13.39
CA LEU A 706 -5.84 -22.54 12.87
C LEU A 706 -5.61 -21.36 11.91
N VAL A 707 -4.85 -20.35 12.33
CA VAL A 707 -4.54 -19.22 11.45
C VAL A 707 -3.66 -19.63 10.27
N GLN A 708 -2.72 -20.58 10.42
CA GLN A 708 -1.96 -21.10 9.26
C GLN A 708 -2.87 -21.71 8.19
N GLN A 709 -3.87 -22.48 8.62
CA GLN A 709 -4.79 -23.16 7.73
C GLN A 709 -5.77 -22.17 7.09
N LEU A 710 -6.29 -21.20 7.87
CA LEU A 710 -7.10 -20.09 7.36
C LEU A 710 -6.34 -19.24 6.33
N GLU A 711 -5.11 -18.81 6.64
CA GLU A 711 -4.25 -18.07 5.73
C GLU A 711 -4.03 -18.84 4.41
N ALA A 712 -3.79 -20.15 4.50
CA ALA A 712 -3.51 -20.99 3.34
C ALA A 712 -4.73 -21.15 2.43
N VAL A 713 -5.90 -21.50 2.97
CA VAL A 713 -7.11 -21.74 2.15
C VAL A 713 -7.65 -20.45 1.51
N VAL A 714 -7.58 -19.31 2.21
CA VAL A 714 -7.96 -18.00 1.65
C VAL A 714 -7.03 -17.59 0.51
N CYS A 715 -5.71 -17.68 0.69
CA CYS A 715 -4.76 -17.27 -0.35
C CYS A 715 -4.77 -18.18 -1.59
N ILE A 716 -5.01 -19.49 -1.43
CA ILE A 716 -5.10 -20.39 -2.59
C ILE A 716 -6.46 -20.26 -3.30
N HIS A 717 -7.57 -20.07 -2.59
CA HIS A 717 -8.87 -19.80 -3.21
C HIS A 717 -8.85 -18.48 -3.99
N GLN A 718 -8.21 -17.42 -3.47
CA GLN A 718 -7.96 -16.21 -4.24
C GLN A 718 -7.23 -16.55 -5.56
N HIS A 719 -6.13 -17.30 -5.48
CA HIS A 719 -5.29 -17.60 -6.64
C HIS A 719 -5.95 -18.53 -7.67
N GLU A 720 -6.73 -19.52 -7.21
CA GLU A 720 -7.45 -20.47 -8.06
C GLU A 720 -8.75 -19.87 -8.65
N CYS A 721 -9.44 -18.96 -7.94
CA CYS A 721 -10.83 -18.60 -8.28
C CYS A 721 -11.17 -17.09 -8.35
N LEU A 722 -10.41 -16.20 -7.71
CA LEU A 722 -10.76 -14.76 -7.62
C LEU A 722 -9.74 -13.83 -8.30
N GLY A 723 -8.85 -14.40 -9.11
CA GLY A 723 -7.74 -13.70 -9.75
C GLY A 723 -6.41 -14.00 -9.06
N GLN A 724 -5.45 -14.49 -9.86
CA GLN A 724 -4.16 -15.01 -9.40
C GLN A 724 -3.45 -14.07 -8.42
N CYS A 725 -3.02 -14.61 -7.27
CA CYS A 725 -2.02 -13.96 -6.43
C CYS A 725 -0.72 -13.79 -7.22
N THR A 726 -0.42 -12.58 -7.73
CA THR A 726 0.82 -12.24 -8.44
C THR A 726 1.84 -11.55 -7.52
N ASP A 727 3.08 -11.40 -8.00
CA ASP A 727 4.07 -10.52 -7.37
C ASP A 727 3.87 -9.06 -7.83
N TYR A 728 4.47 -8.10 -7.13
CA TYR A 728 4.48 -6.69 -7.51
C TYR A 728 5.18 -6.48 -8.86
N SER A 729 4.73 -5.49 -9.64
CA SER A 729 5.39 -5.11 -10.89
C SER A 729 6.76 -4.49 -10.66
N ASP A 730 7.65 -4.56 -11.65
CA ASP A 730 8.99 -3.97 -11.55
C ASP A 730 8.97 -2.43 -11.53
N GLU A 731 7.85 -1.80 -11.88
CA GLU A 731 7.63 -0.38 -11.62
C GLU A 731 7.31 -0.11 -10.14
N PHE A 732 6.35 -0.84 -9.57
CA PHE A 732 6.03 -0.75 -8.14
C PHE A 732 7.26 -1.04 -7.27
N LYS A 733 8.03 -2.08 -7.62
CA LYS A 733 9.27 -2.44 -6.92
C LYS A 733 10.35 -1.35 -6.97
N ARG A 734 10.48 -0.61 -8.08
CA ARG A 734 11.43 0.51 -8.21
C ARG A 734 11.00 1.74 -7.39
N THR A 735 9.69 2.01 -7.32
CA THR A 735 9.15 3.19 -6.64
C THR A 735 9.01 3.00 -5.13
N PHE A 736 8.41 1.88 -4.69
CA PHE A 736 8.03 1.63 -3.29
C PHE A 736 8.91 0.61 -2.55
N ARG A 737 9.94 0.07 -3.22
CA ARG A 737 11.01 -0.78 -2.64
C ARG A 737 10.53 -1.84 -1.61
N PRO A 738 9.44 -2.59 -1.89
CA PRO A 738 8.80 -3.45 -0.91
C PRO A 738 9.75 -4.55 -0.43
N SER A 739 9.67 -4.90 0.85
CA SER A 739 10.60 -5.86 1.49
C SER A 739 10.44 -7.32 1.02
N GLY A 740 9.46 -7.60 0.17
CA GLY A 740 9.22 -8.87 -0.51
C GLY A 740 7.95 -8.84 -1.36
N PRO A 741 7.55 -9.98 -1.96
CA PRO A 741 6.26 -10.15 -2.62
C PRO A 741 5.06 -10.00 -1.64
N PRO A 742 3.82 -9.89 -2.15
CA PRO A 742 2.61 -9.95 -1.33
C PRO A 742 2.55 -11.19 -0.43
N ARG A 743 1.77 -11.11 0.66
CA ARG A 743 1.67 -12.18 1.67
C ARG A 743 1.03 -13.42 1.06
N CYS A 744 -0.06 -13.27 0.31
CA CYS A 744 -0.71 -14.40 -0.34
C CYS A 744 0.12 -14.98 -1.49
N LYS A 745 0.88 -14.17 -2.24
CA LYS A 745 1.87 -14.68 -3.21
C LYS A 745 2.88 -15.61 -2.53
N THR A 746 3.43 -15.16 -1.40
CA THR A 746 4.41 -15.92 -0.59
C THR A 746 3.82 -17.21 0.01
N ILE A 747 2.51 -17.25 0.28
CA ILE A 747 1.80 -18.43 0.78
C ILE A 747 1.54 -19.43 -0.35
N VAL A 748 1.02 -18.97 -1.49
CA VAL A 748 0.77 -19.79 -2.68
C VAL A 748 2.05 -20.44 -3.20
N ASP A 749 3.15 -19.68 -3.30
CA ASP A 749 4.47 -20.20 -3.71
C ASP A 749 4.96 -21.33 -2.78
N ARG A 750 4.59 -21.29 -1.49
CA ARG A 750 4.92 -22.34 -0.52
C ARG A 750 4.01 -23.55 -0.61
N LEU A 751 2.73 -23.39 -0.98
CA LEU A 751 1.83 -24.50 -1.28
C LEU A 751 2.32 -25.23 -2.55
N GLN A 752 2.48 -24.49 -3.64
CA GLN A 752 2.95 -25.02 -4.94
C GLN A 752 4.32 -25.71 -4.83
N SER A 753 5.26 -25.14 -4.07
CA SER A 753 6.58 -25.77 -3.84
C SER A 753 6.62 -26.79 -2.68
N LYS A 754 5.47 -27.25 -2.18
CA LYS A 754 5.30 -28.29 -1.13
C LYS A 754 6.09 -27.99 0.16
N LYS A 755 6.14 -26.70 0.55
CA LYS A 755 6.74 -26.12 1.78
C LYS A 755 5.68 -25.60 2.77
N LEU A 756 4.42 -25.82 2.46
CA LEU A 756 3.22 -25.60 3.27
C LEU A 756 2.19 -26.63 2.80
N PHE A 757 1.35 -27.11 3.71
CA PHE A 757 0.33 -28.12 3.41
C PHE A 757 -0.98 -27.72 4.09
N ILE A 758 -2.09 -27.86 3.37
CA ILE A 758 -3.44 -27.66 3.91
C ILE A 758 -3.85 -28.95 4.63
N LYS A 759 -4.12 -28.85 5.93
CA LYS A 759 -4.51 -29.96 6.83
C LYS A 759 -6.03 -30.08 7.01
N LEU A 760 -6.77 -29.15 6.41
CA LEU A 760 -8.22 -29.19 6.28
C LEU A 760 -8.59 -30.27 5.24
N PRO A 761 -9.33 -31.34 5.61
CA PRO A 761 -9.76 -32.35 4.66
C PRO A 761 -10.72 -31.75 3.64
N LYS A 762 -10.67 -32.23 2.39
CA LYS A 762 -11.60 -31.82 1.32
C LYS A 762 -11.72 -30.29 1.19
N TRP A 763 -10.62 -29.55 1.44
CA TRP A 763 -10.66 -28.10 1.61
C TRP A 763 -11.26 -27.35 0.42
N ARG A 764 -11.12 -27.86 -0.82
CA ARG A 764 -11.79 -27.29 -2.01
C ARG A 764 -13.32 -27.39 -1.93
N GLN A 765 -13.86 -28.51 -1.43
CA GLN A 765 -15.30 -28.68 -1.21
C GLN A 765 -15.81 -27.76 -0.09
N VAL A 766 -15.03 -27.61 0.99
CA VAL A 766 -15.33 -26.64 2.06
C VAL A 766 -15.32 -25.20 1.55
N MET A 767 -14.26 -24.80 0.84
CA MET A 767 -14.18 -23.45 0.27
C MET A 767 -15.33 -23.21 -0.70
N ALA A 768 -15.66 -24.16 -1.58
CA ALA A 768 -16.78 -24.05 -2.51
C ALA A 768 -18.16 -23.96 -1.83
N SER A 769 -18.35 -24.52 -0.62
CA SER A 769 -19.64 -24.40 0.09
C SER A 769 -19.90 -23.03 0.72
N TYR A 770 -18.85 -22.22 0.93
CA TYR A 770 -18.98 -20.82 1.39
C TYR A 770 -18.73 -19.81 0.25
N PHE A 771 -17.71 -20.07 -0.56
CA PHE A 771 -17.22 -19.22 -1.64
C PHE A 771 -17.09 -20.08 -2.91
N PRO A 772 -18.21 -20.42 -3.57
CA PRO A 772 -18.18 -21.18 -4.82
C PRO A 772 -17.40 -20.38 -5.86
N CYS A 773 -16.40 -21.01 -6.47
CA CYS A 773 -15.71 -20.41 -7.61
C CYS A 773 -16.70 -20.27 -8.77
N LEU A 774 -16.87 -19.06 -9.32
CA LEU A 774 -17.58 -18.90 -10.59
C LEU A 774 -16.92 -19.78 -11.64
N SER A 775 -17.66 -20.77 -12.13
CA SER A 775 -17.17 -21.68 -13.15
C SER A 775 -16.91 -20.93 -14.45
N ASP A 776 -15.67 -20.94 -14.94
CA ASP A 776 -15.42 -20.80 -16.37
C ASP A 776 -16.29 -21.83 -17.12
N GLY A 777 -16.77 -21.47 -18.31
CA GLY A 777 -17.77 -22.23 -19.08
C GLY A 777 -17.31 -23.57 -19.66
N SER A 778 -16.26 -24.17 -19.09
CA SER A 778 -15.67 -25.45 -19.45
C SER A 778 -15.50 -26.30 -18.20
N ALA A 779 -16.39 -27.27 -18.00
CA ALA A 779 -16.17 -28.33 -17.03
C ALA A 779 -15.12 -29.30 -17.58
N ASP A 780 -13.88 -29.19 -17.10
CA ASP A 780 -12.91 -30.29 -17.15
C ASP A 780 -12.89 -30.97 -15.78
N GLU A 781 -13.36 -32.21 -15.74
CA GLU A 781 -12.96 -33.16 -14.69
C GLU A 781 -11.44 -33.41 -14.79
N HIS A 782 -10.85 -34.11 -13.80
CA HIS A 782 -9.40 -34.35 -13.65
C HIS A 782 -8.60 -33.21 -12.96
N ALA A 783 -9.10 -32.74 -11.81
CA ALA A 783 -8.20 -32.31 -10.73
C ALA A 783 -7.76 -33.56 -9.92
N PRO A 784 -6.52 -34.06 -10.05
CA PRO A 784 -6.04 -35.19 -9.25
C PRO A 784 -5.77 -34.77 -7.80
N ASP A 785 -6.01 -35.68 -6.84
CA ASP A 785 -5.68 -35.48 -5.42
C ASP A 785 -4.17 -35.26 -5.22
N MET A 786 -3.79 -34.11 -4.62
CA MET A 786 -2.42 -33.74 -4.20
C MET A 786 -2.42 -32.72 -3.06
#